data_AF-A0A3B0PL82-F1
#
_entry.id   AF-A0A3B0PL82-F1
#
_cell.length_a   1.000
_cell.length_b   1.000
_cell.length_c   1.000
_cell.angle_alpha   90.00
_cell.angle_beta   90.00
_cell.angle_gamma   90.00
#
_symmetry.space_group_name_H-M   'P 1'
#
loop_
_entity.id
_entity.type
_entity.pdbx_description
1 polymer ?
#
loop_
_entity_poly.entity_id
_entity_poly.type
_entity_poly.pdbx_seq_one_letter_code
_entity_poly.pdbx_strand_id
1 'polypeptide(L)'
;MDTLLDDKTYAENKIKDGSLGAPTLQQFLDRVKQDDLSEADRLATLELFRKLDTELAGIVDAAEHYKLNVKPVVTEASLENDKVNAANATSDKVVDGKYPLTLPDGVTITNITDEQVEELKQTLKSTLTDLQHNSFDSANDAYKKLVEPLEVPNELKTAFDKAVDNVAFTPETFKDNSVAKNGYEKLKQAEEMKKLYEDINAMEPFNFDKLTEINPELAQKLQEKYNQLSTPLSSLGKNADLADALIAKTNQENGIEDLKAQKEKYDTFMKKLDINGKIADSAVGDPARQKFLDYINAETTTPEDAQKAYEKFALLNEKVGEFKAEVDNYNENVKPHVTQAGLTSENNENVKEANDLLAKIDDKGKFSVDLPEGFNFTSDDNAPIEAINSSIQTEQIDKLKEKEFEILREALKALVGKSDLPNELKNSFNNFADGIMNDSTSKADSEKLKTAFDKLMDKKDEIAKLYNDINTLKDADLSKIKAVNPELASKLEEKQTELSSPLKQLGNDQDLANVLFNQLNSDDGLQDTKDKKAKVDAFNEKIALSDLVVDSSIADPARKKFLDYINDANTSLEDAKKAFENFSKLNAKVDELKGLIDNYKNNVQPLIDDSQLSNEKVEKANQIIAKLDENGKLSIQLPDDFNFAATENPALDNIIRQVQEDDVDALKRKTFYNTNDALVELLNKKADILPQPFKDAFANKVEELKANYTPEEYTKSLKDLYDELLDNENKYKKLFNEINGDSYKLDLTKYPKARNEDVAKYKKELENIESW
;
A
#
# COMPACT_ATOMS: atom_id res chain seq x y z
N MET A 1 103.41 -26.53 54.21
CA MET A 1 104.34 -26.42 53.08
C MET A 1 103.44 -26.14 51.89
N ASP A 2 102.93 -24.90 51.82
CA ASP A 2 102.17 -24.40 50.69
C ASP A 2 103.13 -23.56 49.86
N THR A 3 103.19 -23.87 48.58
CA THR A 3 104.16 -23.41 47.58
C THR A 3 104.19 -21.88 47.48
N LEU A 4 105.30 -21.26 47.88
CA LEU A 4 105.76 -19.99 47.30
C LEU A 4 105.88 -20.22 45.79
N LEU A 5 105.04 -19.53 44.99
CA LEU A 5 105.23 -19.50 43.54
C LEU A 5 106.64 -18.96 43.26
N ASP A 6 107.39 -19.63 42.40
CA ASP A 6 108.63 -19.09 41.80
C ASP A 6 108.32 -17.73 41.14
N ASP A 7 109.12 -16.70 41.41
CA ASP A 7 108.87 -15.31 40.99
C ASP A 7 108.73 -15.18 39.47
N LYS A 8 109.43 -16.05 38.72
CA LYS A 8 109.28 -16.21 37.26
C LYS A 8 107.85 -16.60 36.89
N THR A 9 107.30 -17.60 37.57
CA THR A 9 105.94 -18.10 37.33
C THR A 9 104.89 -17.08 37.77
N TYR A 10 105.13 -16.36 38.88
CA TYR A 10 104.24 -15.29 39.33
C TYR A 10 104.15 -14.13 38.34
N ALA A 11 105.29 -13.61 37.86
CA ALA A 11 105.32 -12.52 36.89
C ALA A 11 104.71 -12.93 35.54
N GLU A 12 105.01 -14.14 35.06
CA GLU A 12 104.42 -14.69 33.84
C GLU A 12 102.89 -14.75 33.92
N ASN A 13 102.35 -15.30 35.02
CA ASN A 13 100.90 -15.41 35.20
C ASN A 13 100.25 -14.03 35.28
N LYS A 14 100.82 -13.08 36.03
CA LYS A 14 100.29 -11.72 36.13
C LYS A 14 100.24 -10.99 34.78
N ILE A 15 101.25 -11.18 33.94
CA ILE A 15 101.29 -10.58 32.61
C ILE A 15 100.29 -11.27 31.66
N LYS A 16 100.17 -12.60 31.71
CA LYS A 16 99.18 -13.36 30.92
C LYS A 16 97.74 -13.01 31.29
N ASP A 17 97.47 -12.80 32.57
CA ASP A 17 96.12 -12.58 33.07
C ASP A 17 95.63 -11.14 32.80
N GLY A 18 96.51 -10.14 32.78
CA GLY A 18 96.10 -8.74 32.55
C GLY A 18 95.83 -8.38 31.08
N SER A 19 95.36 -7.18 30.81
CA SER A 19 94.65 -6.76 29.60
C SER A 19 95.52 -6.47 28.37
N LEU A 20 96.83 -6.75 28.42
CA LEU A 20 97.76 -6.52 27.31
C LEU A 20 97.65 -7.62 26.24
N GLY A 21 97.49 -7.22 24.97
CA GLY A 21 97.45 -8.11 23.81
C GLY A 21 98.78 -8.22 23.05
N ALA A 22 98.81 -9.14 22.07
CA ALA A 22 99.93 -9.30 21.15
C ALA A 22 100.09 -8.05 20.22
N PRO A 23 101.30 -7.71 19.76
CA PRO A 23 102.57 -8.45 19.96
C PRO A 23 103.29 -8.09 21.28
N THR A 24 102.95 -6.99 21.94
CA THR A 24 103.69 -6.50 23.11
C THR A 24 103.59 -7.42 24.32
N LEU A 25 102.44 -8.11 24.51
CA LEU A 25 102.32 -9.19 25.50
C LEU A 25 103.46 -10.21 25.38
N GLN A 26 103.76 -10.65 24.15
CA GLN A 26 104.78 -11.66 23.91
C GLN A 26 106.16 -11.14 24.30
N GLN A 27 106.45 -9.86 24.06
CA GLN A 27 107.72 -9.25 24.48
C GLN A 27 107.87 -9.29 26.01
N PHE A 28 106.83 -8.87 26.75
CA PHE A 28 106.83 -8.92 28.22
C PHE A 28 107.02 -10.35 28.74
N LEU A 29 106.31 -11.32 28.15
CA LEU A 29 106.43 -12.74 28.51
C LEU A 29 107.82 -13.30 28.20
N ASP A 30 108.38 -13.00 27.03
CA ASP A 30 109.70 -13.47 26.61
C ASP A 30 110.80 -12.92 27.53
N ARG A 31 110.69 -11.66 27.96
CA ARG A 31 111.65 -11.07 28.90
C ARG A 31 111.57 -11.72 30.27
N VAL A 32 110.40 -11.84 30.88
CA VAL A 32 110.30 -12.48 32.22
C VAL A 32 110.65 -13.98 32.19
N LYS A 33 110.64 -14.62 31.02
CA LYS A 33 111.03 -16.02 30.81
C LYS A 33 112.54 -16.26 30.71
N GLN A 34 113.36 -15.23 30.51
CA GLN A 34 114.81 -15.37 30.41
C GLN A 34 115.40 -15.98 31.70
N ASP A 35 116.17 -17.06 31.56
CA ASP A 35 116.70 -17.82 32.70
C ASP A 35 117.79 -17.07 33.47
N ASP A 36 118.49 -16.15 32.81
CA ASP A 36 119.56 -15.32 33.36
C ASP A 36 119.08 -13.94 33.88
N LEU A 37 117.77 -13.65 33.81
CA LEU A 37 117.22 -12.38 34.25
C LEU A 37 117.21 -12.25 35.78
N SER A 38 117.79 -11.16 36.31
CA SER A 38 117.81 -10.88 37.74
C SER A 38 116.40 -10.67 38.31
N GLU A 39 116.23 -10.90 39.61
CA GLU A 39 114.96 -10.65 40.31
C GLU A 39 114.53 -9.18 40.20
N ALA A 40 115.48 -8.25 40.34
CA ALA A 40 115.23 -6.82 40.21
C ALA A 40 114.72 -6.44 38.80
N ASP A 41 115.28 -7.04 37.75
CA ASP A 41 114.85 -6.77 36.37
C ASP A 41 113.48 -7.40 36.05
N ARG A 42 113.15 -8.56 36.65
CA ARG A 42 111.79 -9.15 36.57
C ARG A 42 110.77 -8.25 37.24
N LEU A 43 111.06 -7.76 38.44
CA LEU A 43 110.19 -6.84 39.16
C LEU A 43 109.98 -5.52 38.41
N ALA A 44 111.05 -4.95 37.82
CA ALA A 44 110.96 -3.76 36.99
C ALA A 44 110.10 -3.99 35.73
N THR A 45 110.21 -5.16 35.09
CA THR A 45 109.38 -5.55 33.94
C THR A 45 107.90 -5.68 34.35
N LEU A 46 107.62 -6.29 35.51
CA LEU A 46 106.26 -6.42 36.04
C LEU A 46 105.67 -5.07 36.46
N GLU A 47 106.48 -4.18 37.03
CA GLU A 47 106.06 -2.83 37.40
C GLU A 47 105.73 -1.99 36.15
N LEU A 48 106.56 -2.08 35.12
CA LEU A 48 106.29 -1.48 33.80
C LEU A 48 104.97 -2.01 33.21
N PHE A 49 104.74 -3.32 33.26
CA PHE A 49 103.48 -3.92 32.83
C PHE A 49 102.29 -3.33 33.61
N ARG A 50 102.36 -3.32 34.95
CA ARG A 50 101.29 -2.78 35.82
C ARG A 50 100.97 -1.32 35.52
N LYS A 51 101.98 -0.50 35.19
CA LYS A 51 101.80 0.91 34.79
C LYS A 51 100.96 1.07 33.53
N LEU A 52 101.02 0.12 32.60
CA LEU A 52 100.26 0.12 31.33
C LEU A 52 98.91 -0.61 31.46
N ASP A 53 98.89 -1.72 32.22
CA ASP A 53 97.77 -2.64 32.34
C ASP A 53 96.49 -1.97 32.90
N THR A 54 96.66 -0.98 33.77
CA THR A 54 95.52 -0.25 34.36
C THR A 54 94.68 0.46 33.29
N GLU A 55 95.32 1.15 32.34
CA GLU A 55 94.62 1.86 31.27
C GLU A 55 94.09 0.89 30.21
N LEU A 56 94.83 -0.20 29.94
CA LEU A 56 94.40 -1.27 29.03
C LEU A 56 93.15 -1.98 29.55
N ALA A 57 93.08 -2.28 30.85
CA ALA A 57 91.90 -2.84 31.49
C ALA A 57 90.69 -1.92 31.34
N GLY A 58 90.89 -0.61 31.51
CA GLY A 58 89.84 0.38 31.26
C GLY A 58 89.31 0.34 29.81
N ILE A 59 90.20 0.19 28.82
CA ILE A 59 89.80 0.08 27.40
C ILE A 59 89.02 -1.21 27.15
N VAL A 60 89.47 -2.34 27.71
CA VAL A 60 88.80 -3.65 27.57
C VAL A 60 87.39 -3.58 28.15
N ASP A 61 87.24 -3.07 29.37
CA ASP A 61 85.94 -2.90 30.03
C ASP A 61 85.01 -1.99 29.22
N ALA A 62 85.53 -0.87 28.70
CA ALA A 62 84.75 0.06 27.89
C ALA A 62 84.32 -0.55 26.54
N ALA A 63 85.19 -1.34 25.91
CA ALA A 63 84.89 -2.05 24.67
C ALA A 63 83.84 -3.14 24.87
N GLU A 64 83.93 -3.89 25.96
CA GLU A 64 82.94 -4.91 26.31
C GLU A 64 81.57 -4.27 26.63
N HIS A 65 81.56 -3.17 27.39
CA HIS A 65 80.34 -2.41 27.65
C HIS A 65 79.69 -1.92 26.33
N TYR A 66 80.49 -1.37 25.41
CA TYR A 66 79.99 -0.96 24.09
C TYR A 66 79.41 -2.15 23.32
N LYS A 67 80.12 -3.28 23.22
CA LYS A 67 79.66 -4.48 22.48
C LYS A 67 78.33 -5.02 23.02
N LEU A 68 78.17 -5.07 24.34
CA LEU A 68 77.01 -5.68 24.99
C LEU A 68 75.80 -4.75 25.05
N ASN A 69 76.02 -3.46 25.33
CA ASN A 69 74.93 -2.55 25.70
C ASN A 69 74.62 -1.48 24.65
N VAL A 70 75.63 -1.04 23.88
CA VAL A 70 75.47 0.08 22.94
C VAL A 70 75.31 -0.42 21.50
N LYS A 71 76.18 -1.34 21.06
CA LYS A 71 76.21 -1.86 19.69
C LYS A 71 74.86 -2.46 19.23
N PRO A 72 74.09 -3.21 20.05
CA PRO A 72 72.78 -3.72 19.63
C PRO A 72 71.77 -2.61 19.31
N VAL A 73 71.70 -1.56 20.13
CA VAL A 73 70.75 -0.44 19.97
C VAL A 73 71.14 0.43 18.77
N VAL A 74 72.44 0.69 18.60
CA VAL A 74 72.99 1.38 17.42
C VAL A 74 72.67 0.61 16.13
N THR A 75 72.72 -0.73 16.20
CA THR A 75 72.35 -1.61 15.07
C THR A 75 70.84 -1.55 14.79
N GLU A 76 69.98 -1.60 15.81
CA GLU A 76 68.53 -1.46 15.68
C GLU A 76 68.14 -0.10 15.07
N ALA A 77 68.79 0.98 15.51
CA ALA A 77 68.62 2.32 14.96
C ALA A 77 69.19 2.48 13.54
N SER A 78 69.93 1.48 13.03
CA SER A 78 70.68 1.54 11.78
C SER A 78 71.51 2.84 11.70
N LEU A 79 72.24 3.14 12.78
CA LEU A 79 73.00 4.37 12.91
C LEU A 79 74.41 4.16 12.34
N GLU A 80 74.73 4.85 11.25
CA GLU A 80 76.06 4.87 10.65
C GLU A 80 76.63 6.29 10.73
N ASN A 81 77.57 6.51 11.65
CA ASN A 81 78.27 7.79 11.78
C ASN A 81 79.73 7.59 12.24
N ASP A 82 80.52 8.66 12.19
CA ASP A 82 81.95 8.61 12.49
C ASP A 82 82.24 8.12 13.92
N LYS A 83 81.34 8.38 14.88
CA LYS A 83 81.48 7.96 16.28
C LYS A 83 81.26 6.46 16.44
N VAL A 84 80.22 5.91 15.81
CA VAL A 84 79.95 4.46 15.76
C VAL A 84 81.11 3.73 15.10
N ASN A 85 81.62 4.27 13.99
CA ASN A 85 82.76 3.69 13.28
C ASN A 85 84.04 3.71 14.15
N ALA A 86 84.31 4.80 14.86
CA ALA A 86 85.45 4.92 15.77
C ALA A 86 85.35 3.99 16.99
N ALA A 87 84.17 3.87 17.58
CA ALA A 87 83.90 2.95 18.69
C ALA A 87 84.05 1.49 18.23
N ASN A 88 83.45 1.11 17.10
CA ASN A 88 83.61 -0.22 16.49
C ASN A 88 85.08 -0.53 16.23
N ALA A 89 85.82 0.38 15.58
CA ALA A 89 87.23 0.17 15.24
C ALA A 89 88.13 -0.04 16.47
N THR A 90 87.80 0.57 17.61
CA THR A 90 88.54 0.38 18.87
C THR A 90 88.09 -0.89 19.59
N SER A 91 86.78 -1.14 19.65
CA SER A 91 86.18 -2.33 20.26
C SER A 91 86.62 -3.63 19.56
N ASP A 92 86.74 -3.62 18.24
CA ASP A 92 87.10 -4.79 17.44
C ASP A 92 88.58 -5.17 17.58
N LYS A 93 89.43 -4.24 18.06
CA LYS A 93 90.82 -4.55 18.46
C LYS A 93 90.89 -5.36 19.75
N VAL A 94 89.87 -5.30 20.61
CA VAL A 94 89.82 -6.10 21.85
C VAL A 94 89.38 -7.52 21.51
N VAL A 95 90.31 -8.47 21.66
CA VAL A 95 90.09 -9.90 21.43
C VAL A 95 90.43 -10.65 22.71
N ASP A 96 89.52 -11.53 23.16
CA ASP A 96 89.66 -12.35 24.38
C ASP A 96 90.07 -11.54 25.63
N GLY A 97 89.49 -10.34 25.79
CA GLY A 97 89.77 -9.44 26.92
C GLY A 97 91.15 -8.78 26.87
N LYS A 98 91.81 -8.74 25.72
CA LYS A 98 93.15 -8.16 25.54
C LYS A 98 93.14 -7.05 24.48
N TYR A 99 93.82 -5.94 24.77
CA TYR A 99 94.00 -4.83 23.84
C TYR A 99 95.44 -4.80 23.29
N PRO A 100 95.63 -4.79 21.96
CA PRO A 100 96.96 -4.78 21.37
C PRO A 100 97.63 -3.41 21.54
N LEU A 101 98.78 -3.40 22.21
CA LEU A 101 99.65 -2.22 22.29
C LEU A 101 100.83 -2.39 21.34
N THR A 102 101.23 -1.33 20.65
CA THR A 102 102.46 -1.28 19.84
C THR A 102 103.43 -0.30 20.48
N LEU A 103 104.66 -0.75 20.73
CA LEU A 103 105.73 0.13 21.21
C LEU A 103 106.26 1.00 20.06
N PRO A 104 106.77 2.21 20.34
CA PRO A 104 107.38 3.06 19.31
C PRO A 104 108.56 2.37 18.60
N ASP A 105 108.80 2.75 17.35
CA ASP A 105 109.88 2.18 16.54
C ASP A 105 111.25 2.29 17.24
N GLY A 106 111.96 1.16 17.36
CA GLY A 106 113.26 1.07 18.03
C GLY A 106 113.20 0.98 19.57
N VAL A 107 112.01 1.03 20.16
CA VAL A 107 111.78 0.85 21.61
C VAL A 107 111.43 -0.61 21.90
N THR A 108 112.11 -1.19 22.89
CA THR A 108 111.83 -2.48 23.49
C THR A 108 111.51 -2.28 24.96
N ILE A 109 110.88 -3.28 25.58
CA ILE A 109 110.67 -3.31 27.04
C ILE A 109 111.97 -3.21 27.87
N THR A 110 113.14 -3.41 27.27
CA THR A 110 114.44 -3.33 27.95
C THR A 110 115.11 -1.96 27.86
N ASN A 111 114.65 -1.07 26.97
CA ASN A 111 115.22 0.27 26.79
C ASN A 111 114.19 1.40 26.86
N ILE A 112 112.93 1.08 27.20
CA ILE A 112 111.88 2.08 27.34
C ILE A 112 112.16 3.03 28.51
N THR A 113 111.99 4.32 28.27
CA THR A 113 112.17 5.38 29.27
C THR A 113 110.87 5.74 29.98
N ASP A 114 110.95 6.32 31.17
CA ASP A 114 109.76 6.76 31.91
C ASP A 114 108.92 7.80 31.12
N GLU A 115 109.56 8.67 30.34
CA GLU A 115 108.89 9.64 29.46
C GLU A 115 108.04 8.93 28.40
N GLN A 116 108.59 7.89 27.75
CA GLN A 116 107.87 7.09 26.76
C GLN A 116 106.74 6.26 27.38
N VAL A 117 106.92 5.78 28.61
CA VAL A 117 105.84 5.09 29.35
C VAL A 117 104.69 6.06 29.63
N GLU A 118 104.99 7.29 30.03
CA GLU A 118 103.96 8.28 30.32
C GLU A 118 103.24 8.73 29.03
N GLU A 119 103.95 8.88 27.90
CA GLU A 119 103.34 9.12 26.58
C GLU A 119 102.39 7.98 26.16
N LEU A 120 102.80 6.72 26.36
CA LEU A 120 101.94 5.56 26.09
C LEU A 120 100.71 5.56 26.99
N LYS A 121 100.85 5.89 28.27
CA LYS A 121 99.72 6.01 29.21
C LYS A 121 98.75 7.12 28.80
N GLN A 122 99.26 8.28 28.39
CA GLN A 122 98.42 9.38 27.88
C GLN A 122 97.66 8.95 26.61
N THR A 123 98.32 8.21 25.71
CA THR A 123 97.69 7.68 24.48
C THR A 123 96.58 6.66 24.80
N LEU A 124 96.84 5.73 25.72
CA LEU A 124 95.84 4.76 26.18
C LEU A 124 94.68 5.45 26.89
N LYS A 125 94.96 6.45 27.73
CA LYS A 125 93.94 7.24 28.41
C LYS A 125 93.09 8.05 27.43
N SER A 126 93.69 8.62 26.38
CA SER A 126 92.95 9.26 25.29
C SER A 126 92.05 8.24 24.59
N THR A 127 92.59 7.07 24.23
CA THR A 127 91.82 6.00 23.57
C THR A 127 90.64 5.52 24.41
N LEU A 128 90.84 5.36 25.72
CA LEU A 128 89.78 5.03 26.68
C LEU A 128 88.70 6.12 26.67
N THR A 129 89.11 7.38 26.81
CA THR A 129 88.19 8.53 26.85
C THR A 129 87.40 8.63 25.55
N ASP A 130 88.07 8.49 24.40
CA ASP A 130 87.45 8.54 23.08
C ASP A 130 86.47 7.38 22.88
N LEU A 131 86.82 6.15 23.30
CA LEU A 131 85.92 5.00 23.22
C LEU A 131 84.69 5.21 24.09
N GLN A 132 84.85 5.66 25.34
CA GLN A 132 83.73 5.93 26.25
C GLN A 132 82.83 7.04 25.72
N HIS A 133 83.41 8.13 25.23
CA HIS A 133 82.67 9.27 24.69
C HIS A 133 81.93 8.92 23.41
N ASN A 134 82.61 8.29 22.45
CA ASN A 134 81.99 7.84 21.20
C ASN A 134 80.89 6.81 21.45
N SER A 135 81.07 5.91 22.43
CA SER A 135 80.05 4.94 22.81
C SER A 135 78.81 5.62 23.41
N PHE A 136 79.01 6.59 24.32
CA PHE A 136 77.92 7.35 24.93
C PHE A 136 77.13 8.14 23.88
N ASP A 137 77.85 8.88 23.03
CA ASP A 137 77.24 9.67 21.96
C ASP A 137 76.50 8.80 20.94
N SER A 138 77.09 7.67 20.54
CA SER A 138 76.45 6.73 19.62
C SER A 138 75.15 6.17 20.19
N ALA A 139 75.13 5.87 21.50
CA ALA A 139 73.92 5.44 22.17
C ALA A 139 72.86 6.54 22.16
N ASN A 140 73.23 7.76 22.54
CA ASN A 140 72.32 8.91 22.58
C ASN A 140 71.69 9.20 21.20
N ASP A 141 72.52 9.24 20.15
CA ASP A 141 72.07 9.46 18.77
C ASP A 141 71.14 8.33 18.29
N ALA A 142 71.45 7.08 18.64
CA ALA A 142 70.59 5.94 18.33
C ALA A 142 69.22 6.05 19.01
N TYR A 143 69.16 6.44 20.29
CA TYR A 143 67.90 6.63 21.00
C TYR A 143 67.06 7.77 20.43
N LYS A 144 67.67 8.92 20.11
CA LYS A 144 66.96 10.03 19.46
C LYS A 144 66.33 9.60 18.14
N LYS A 145 67.09 8.86 17.31
CA LYS A 145 66.62 8.35 16.03
C LYS A 145 65.49 7.31 16.18
N LEU A 146 65.52 6.48 17.23
CA LEU A 146 64.46 5.51 17.52
C LEU A 146 63.18 6.15 18.07
N VAL A 147 63.28 7.31 18.74
CA VAL A 147 62.13 8.03 19.31
C VAL A 147 61.42 8.94 18.31
N GLU A 148 62.13 9.49 17.33
CA GLU A 148 61.55 10.32 16.28
C GLU A 148 60.33 9.69 15.58
N PRO A 149 60.33 8.41 15.17
CA PRO A 149 59.18 7.78 14.50
C PRO A 149 58.02 7.40 15.42
N LEU A 150 58.19 7.39 16.76
CA LEU A 150 57.12 6.99 17.68
C LEU A 150 55.99 8.03 17.69
N GLU A 151 54.76 7.58 17.53
CA GLU A 151 53.55 8.42 17.51
C GLU A 151 52.95 8.62 18.92
N VAL A 152 53.76 9.01 19.90
CA VAL A 152 53.33 9.30 21.28
C VAL A 152 52.90 10.77 21.46
N PRO A 153 52.12 11.13 22.51
CA PRO A 153 51.80 12.53 22.82
C PRO A 153 53.05 13.42 22.94
N ASN A 154 52.98 14.64 22.39
CA ASN A 154 54.13 15.55 22.29
C ASN A 154 54.72 15.94 23.65
N GLU A 155 53.90 16.01 24.70
CA GLU A 155 54.32 16.35 26.06
C GLU A 155 55.25 15.27 26.64
N LEU A 156 54.93 13.99 26.41
CA LEU A 156 55.73 12.82 26.78
C LEU A 156 57.04 12.79 26.01
N LYS A 157 56.97 13.02 24.70
CA LYS A 157 58.14 13.11 23.82
C LYS A 157 59.09 14.22 24.27
N THR A 158 58.56 15.42 24.52
CA THR A 158 59.33 16.58 25.00
C THR A 158 59.96 16.36 26.38
N ALA A 159 59.25 15.67 27.30
CA ALA A 159 59.79 15.35 28.62
C ALA A 159 60.96 14.37 28.54
N PHE A 160 60.87 13.38 27.66
CA PHE A 160 61.96 12.45 27.40
C PHE A 160 63.14 13.11 26.69
N ASP A 161 62.88 13.89 25.63
CA ASP A 161 63.92 14.63 24.91
C ASP A 161 64.73 15.51 25.87
N LYS A 162 64.05 16.21 26.79
CA LYS A 162 64.71 16.98 27.87
C LYS A 162 65.49 16.10 28.83
N ALA A 163 64.98 14.92 29.21
CA ALA A 163 65.68 14.03 30.12
C ALA A 163 66.98 13.51 29.50
N VAL A 164 66.94 13.17 28.21
CA VAL A 164 68.10 12.70 27.42
C VAL A 164 69.09 13.84 27.16
N ASP A 165 68.62 15.02 26.77
CA ASP A 165 69.48 16.18 26.49
C ASP A 165 70.20 16.71 27.74
N ASN A 166 69.64 16.49 28.93
CA ASN A 166 70.26 16.88 30.19
C ASN A 166 71.29 15.86 30.72
N VAL A 167 71.46 14.71 30.07
CA VAL A 167 72.49 13.74 30.47
C VAL A 167 73.84 14.19 29.93
N ALA A 168 74.62 14.89 30.76
CA ALA A 168 76.02 15.21 30.45
C ALA A 168 76.89 13.94 30.58
N PHE A 169 77.86 13.79 29.67
CA PHE A 169 78.84 12.70 29.75
C PHE A 169 79.72 12.83 31.01
N THR A 170 79.72 11.76 31.81
CA THR A 170 80.67 11.49 32.91
C THR A 170 81.13 10.02 32.86
N PRO A 171 82.29 9.68 33.43
CA PRO A 171 82.75 8.29 33.53
C PRO A 171 81.73 7.37 34.24
N GLU A 172 81.02 7.89 35.23
CA GLU A 172 79.96 7.19 35.96
C GLU A 172 78.72 6.93 35.08
N THR A 173 78.28 7.92 34.29
CA THR A 173 77.12 7.77 33.39
C THR A 173 77.39 6.86 32.20
N PHE A 174 78.66 6.70 31.78
CA PHE A 174 79.04 5.73 30.74
C PHE A 174 78.76 4.30 31.20
N LYS A 175 79.07 3.96 32.46
CA LYS A 175 78.86 2.61 33.01
C LYS A 175 77.39 2.27 33.20
N ASP A 176 76.55 3.28 33.39
CA ASP A 176 75.14 3.17 33.76
C ASP A 176 74.26 3.95 32.76
N ASN A 177 74.35 3.61 31.47
CA ASN A 177 73.61 4.25 30.38
C ASN A 177 72.09 3.95 30.40
N SER A 178 71.49 3.94 31.60
CA SER A 178 70.14 3.50 31.92
C SER A 178 69.07 4.53 31.56
N VAL A 179 69.40 5.82 31.50
CA VAL A 179 68.41 6.89 31.25
C VAL A 179 67.77 6.78 29.86
N ALA A 180 68.59 6.67 28.82
CA ALA A 180 68.09 6.68 27.45
C ALA A 180 67.46 5.33 27.05
N LYS A 181 68.02 4.21 27.54
CA LYS A 181 67.42 2.87 27.40
C LYS A 181 66.04 2.79 28.04
N ASN A 182 65.95 3.14 29.32
CA ASN A 182 64.70 3.02 30.08
C ASN A 182 63.62 3.94 29.52
N GLY A 183 63.98 5.13 29.03
CA GLY A 183 62.97 6.02 28.46
C GLY A 183 62.53 5.64 27.05
N TYR A 184 63.39 5.08 26.18
CA TYR A 184 62.93 4.50 24.91
C TYR A 184 61.95 3.34 25.13
N GLU A 185 62.27 2.40 26.03
CA GLU A 185 61.36 1.29 26.36
C GLU A 185 60.01 1.79 26.90
N LYS A 186 60.01 2.83 27.74
CA LYS A 186 58.79 3.48 28.24
C LYS A 186 57.99 4.19 27.15
N LEU A 187 58.64 4.87 26.20
CA LEU A 187 57.94 5.53 25.10
C LEU A 187 57.32 4.52 24.13
N LYS A 188 58.01 3.41 23.84
CA LYS A 188 57.47 2.31 23.05
C LYS A 188 56.24 1.69 23.70
N GLN A 189 56.29 1.47 25.02
CA GLN A 189 55.13 1.03 25.81
C GLN A 189 53.98 2.04 25.76
N ALA A 190 54.27 3.34 25.82
CA ALA A 190 53.26 4.39 25.69
C ALA A 190 52.61 4.42 24.29
N GLU A 191 53.34 4.12 23.21
CA GLU A 191 52.79 4.01 21.86
C GLU A 191 51.83 2.81 21.73
N GLU A 192 52.22 1.64 22.24
CA GLU A 192 51.32 0.46 22.28
C GLU A 192 50.03 0.78 23.04
N MET A 193 50.16 1.50 24.15
CA MET A 193 49.03 1.85 24.99
C MET A 193 48.15 2.93 24.34
N LYS A 194 48.72 3.91 23.63
CA LYS A 194 47.98 4.87 22.80
C LYS A 194 47.14 4.16 21.73
N LYS A 195 47.74 3.22 21.00
CA LYS A 195 47.01 2.45 19.99
C LYS A 195 45.85 1.67 20.60
N LEU A 196 46.08 1.03 21.74
CA LEU A 196 45.05 0.32 22.49
C LEU A 196 43.90 1.26 22.91
N TYR A 197 44.21 2.51 23.27
CA TYR A 197 43.21 3.53 23.59
C TYR A 197 42.40 4.00 22.39
N GLU A 198 43.05 4.22 21.25
CA GLU A 198 42.35 4.60 20.03
C GLU A 198 41.37 3.50 19.60
N ASP A 199 41.79 2.23 19.68
CA ASP A 199 40.93 1.08 19.44
C ASP A 199 39.74 1.03 20.40
N ILE A 200 39.95 1.33 21.69
CA ILE A 200 38.89 1.38 22.72
C ILE A 200 37.92 2.54 22.45
N ASN A 201 38.42 3.74 22.13
CA ASN A 201 37.60 4.94 21.91
C ASN A 201 36.82 4.88 20.59
N ALA A 202 37.27 4.10 19.62
CA ALA A 202 36.58 3.89 18.36
C ALA A 202 35.41 2.88 18.47
N MET A 203 35.23 2.21 19.61
CA MET A 203 34.15 1.26 19.82
C MET A 203 32.81 1.98 19.95
N GLU A 204 31.87 1.64 19.06
CA GLU A 204 30.51 2.17 19.12
C GLU A 204 29.74 1.62 20.34
N PRO A 205 28.93 2.46 21.02
CA PRO A 205 28.05 1.99 22.08
C PRO A 205 26.93 1.11 21.50
N PHE A 206 26.63 0.00 22.19
CA PHE A 206 25.54 -0.90 21.80
C PHE A 206 24.18 -0.33 22.23
N ASN A 207 23.17 -0.46 21.38
CA ASN A 207 21.80 -0.07 21.70
C ASN A 207 21.03 -1.23 22.35
N PHE A 208 20.70 -1.08 23.65
CA PHE A 208 19.97 -2.07 24.44
C PHE A 208 18.44 -2.01 24.32
N ASP A 209 17.88 -0.99 23.66
CA ASP A 209 16.42 -0.74 23.65
C ASP A 209 15.64 -1.95 23.11
N LYS A 210 16.06 -2.50 21.98
CA LYS A 210 15.41 -3.67 21.36
C LYS A 210 15.45 -4.92 22.25
N LEU A 211 16.57 -5.16 22.94
CA LEU A 211 16.70 -6.30 23.83
C LEU A 211 15.82 -6.12 25.08
N THR A 212 15.67 -4.88 25.54
CA THR A 212 14.85 -4.52 26.70
C THR A 212 13.36 -4.79 26.46
N GLU A 213 12.86 -4.54 25.25
CA GLU A 213 11.46 -4.82 24.87
C GLU A 213 11.12 -6.32 24.88
N ILE A 214 12.12 -7.18 24.74
CA ILE A 214 11.98 -8.62 24.60
C ILE A 214 12.28 -9.34 25.92
N ASN A 215 13.43 -9.04 26.52
CA ASN A 215 13.88 -9.64 27.76
C ASN A 215 14.57 -8.57 28.64
N PRO A 216 13.79 -7.79 29.41
CA PRO A 216 14.31 -6.66 30.19
C PRO A 216 15.29 -7.09 31.27
N GLU A 217 15.13 -8.29 31.85
CA GLU A 217 16.03 -8.81 32.87
C GLU A 217 17.41 -9.15 32.29
N LEU A 218 17.44 -9.82 31.12
CA LEU A 218 18.68 -10.09 30.40
C LEU A 218 19.34 -8.81 29.90
N ALA A 219 18.56 -7.87 29.34
CA ALA A 219 19.06 -6.59 28.87
C ALA A 219 19.73 -5.79 30.01
N GLN A 220 19.10 -5.73 31.19
CA GLN A 220 19.68 -5.09 32.36
C GLN A 220 20.98 -5.77 32.80
N LYS A 221 20.99 -7.11 32.91
CA LYS A 221 22.20 -7.88 33.27
C LYS A 221 23.36 -7.63 32.29
N LEU A 222 23.07 -7.59 30.99
CA LEU A 222 24.08 -7.33 29.97
C LEU A 222 24.52 -5.86 29.95
N GLN A 223 23.62 -4.92 30.21
CA GLN A 223 23.96 -3.50 30.36
C GLN A 223 24.86 -3.25 31.58
N GLU A 224 24.57 -3.89 32.71
CA GLU A 224 25.43 -3.85 33.90
C GLU A 224 26.82 -4.42 33.59
N LYS A 225 26.90 -5.56 32.89
CA LYS A 225 28.18 -6.16 32.47
C LYS A 225 28.93 -5.30 31.44
N TYR A 226 28.22 -4.68 30.51
CA TYR A 226 28.78 -3.70 29.56
C TYR A 226 29.40 -2.52 30.33
N ASN A 227 28.67 -1.95 31.29
CA ASN A 227 29.18 -0.84 32.11
C ASN A 227 30.38 -1.26 32.96
N GLN A 228 30.37 -2.47 33.55
CA GLN A 228 31.49 -3.02 34.32
C GLN A 228 32.76 -3.18 33.48
N LEU A 229 32.63 -3.63 32.22
CA LEU A 229 33.77 -3.84 31.33
C LEU A 229 34.24 -2.55 30.62
N SER A 230 33.32 -1.64 30.29
CA SER A 230 33.63 -0.38 29.60
C SER A 230 34.14 0.72 30.53
N THR A 231 33.73 0.76 31.80
CA THR A 231 34.16 1.82 32.74
C THR A 231 35.67 1.83 32.97
N PRO A 232 36.36 0.69 33.22
CA PRO A 232 37.81 0.67 33.33
C PRO A 232 38.51 1.17 32.06
N LEU A 233 37.96 0.85 30.88
CA LEU A 233 38.52 1.22 29.57
C LEU A 233 38.28 2.69 29.21
N SER A 234 37.13 3.25 29.57
CA SER A 234 36.73 4.65 29.30
C SER A 234 37.27 5.66 30.33
N SER A 235 37.66 5.21 31.53
CA SER A 235 38.20 6.06 32.61
C SER A 235 39.54 6.74 32.29
N LEU A 236 40.10 6.52 31.10
CA LEU A 236 41.45 6.91 30.72
C LEU A 236 41.49 8.21 29.89
N GLY A 237 40.31 8.82 29.65
CA GLY A 237 40.14 10.23 29.27
C GLY A 237 40.53 10.61 27.83
N LYS A 238 40.36 11.90 27.47
CA LYS A 238 40.63 12.44 26.12
C LYS A 238 41.80 13.44 26.12
N ASN A 239 42.65 13.38 25.10
CA ASN A 239 43.75 14.31 24.79
C ASN A 239 44.78 14.55 25.92
N ALA A 240 44.48 15.39 26.92
CA ALA A 240 45.41 15.67 28.03
C ALA A 240 45.39 14.56 29.11
N ASP A 241 44.19 14.06 29.41
CA ASP A 241 44.01 12.94 30.34
C ASP A 241 44.65 11.67 29.80
N LEU A 242 44.69 11.51 28.47
CA LEU A 242 45.35 10.38 27.80
C LEU A 242 46.85 10.39 28.08
N ALA A 243 47.51 11.56 28.03
CA ALA A 243 48.93 11.67 28.34
C ALA A 243 49.23 11.35 29.82
N ASP A 244 48.41 11.85 30.75
CA ASP A 244 48.56 11.57 32.19
C ASP A 244 48.26 10.10 32.53
N ALA A 245 47.23 9.52 31.91
CA ALA A 245 46.91 8.11 32.03
C ALA A 245 48.03 7.23 31.46
N LEU A 246 48.59 7.60 30.31
CA LEU A 246 49.75 6.95 29.71
C LEU A 246 50.93 6.98 30.67
N ILE A 247 51.27 8.13 31.25
CA ILE A 247 52.37 8.25 32.23
C ILE A 247 52.09 7.42 33.48
N ALA A 248 50.87 7.46 34.02
CA ALA A 248 50.54 6.75 35.26
C ALA A 248 50.56 5.22 35.07
N LYS A 249 49.99 4.71 33.98
CA LYS A 249 49.90 3.27 33.70
C LYS A 249 51.22 2.67 33.23
N THR A 250 52.04 3.41 32.47
CA THR A 250 53.38 2.93 32.05
C THR A 250 54.33 2.82 33.25
N ASN A 251 54.06 3.53 34.35
CA ASN A 251 54.82 3.42 35.60
C ASN A 251 54.27 2.34 36.56
N GLN A 252 53.20 1.62 36.21
CA GLN A 252 52.69 0.48 36.98
C GLN A 252 53.24 -0.83 36.41
N GLU A 253 53.70 -1.72 37.30
CA GLU A 253 54.09 -3.09 36.92
C GLU A 253 52.86 -3.83 36.36
N ASN A 254 52.92 -4.29 35.11
CA ASN A 254 51.86 -5.00 34.35
C ASN A 254 50.66 -4.17 33.84
N GLY A 255 50.75 -2.83 33.79
CA GLY A 255 49.63 -1.97 33.37
C GLY A 255 49.09 -2.24 31.95
N ILE A 256 49.96 -2.65 31.02
CA ILE A 256 49.61 -2.94 29.62
C ILE A 256 48.99 -4.33 29.47
N GLU A 257 49.55 -5.36 30.13
CA GLU A 257 48.97 -6.71 30.12
C GLU A 257 47.55 -6.71 30.70
N ASP A 258 47.31 -5.97 31.78
CA ASP A 258 45.99 -5.83 32.38
C ASP A 258 44.98 -5.22 31.40
N LEU A 259 45.36 -4.16 30.68
CA LEU A 259 44.48 -3.52 29.69
C LEU A 259 44.22 -4.41 28.47
N LYS A 260 45.23 -5.15 27.98
CA LYS A 260 45.06 -6.12 26.89
C LYS A 260 44.06 -7.20 27.29
N ALA A 261 44.18 -7.74 28.50
CA ALA A 261 43.26 -8.75 29.02
C ALA A 261 41.83 -8.20 29.23
N GLN A 262 41.67 -6.94 29.65
CA GLN A 262 40.35 -6.31 29.77
C GLN A 262 39.71 -6.03 28.40
N LYS A 263 40.49 -5.57 27.41
CA LYS A 263 40.01 -5.38 26.04
C LYS A 263 39.57 -6.70 25.41
N GLU A 264 40.34 -7.77 25.59
CA GLU A 264 39.96 -9.09 25.06
C GLU A 264 38.63 -9.61 25.66
N LYS A 265 38.42 -9.39 26.96
CA LYS A 265 37.13 -9.67 27.62
C LYS A 265 35.99 -8.81 27.06
N TYR A 266 36.26 -7.52 26.81
CA TYR A 266 35.29 -6.61 26.21
C TYR A 266 34.94 -7.00 24.77
N ASP A 267 35.92 -7.24 23.90
CA ASP A 267 35.72 -7.64 22.50
C ASP A 267 34.92 -8.95 22.41
N THR A 268 35.25 -9.92 23.26
CA THR A 268 34.52 -11.19 23.40
C THR A 268 33.07 -10.95 23.81
N PHE A 269 32.85 -10.09 24.81
CA PHE A 269 31.52 -9.74 25.26
C PHE A 269 30.72 -9.01 24.17
N MET A 270 31.33 -8.07 23.45
CA MET A 270 30.67 -7.31 22.38
C MET A 270 30.26 -8.18 21.20
N LYS A 271 31.07 -9.18 20.81
CA LYS A 271 30.67 -10.16 19.79
C LYS A 271 29.40 -10.92 20.19
N LYS A 272 29.34 -11.40 21.44
CA LYS A 272 28.13 -12.06 21.96
C LYS A 272 26.94 -11.10 22.02
N LEU A 273 27.18 -9.84 22.39
CA LEU A 273 26.16 -8.80 22.48
C LEU A 273 25.55 -8.47 21.10
N ASP A 274 26.38 -8.36 20.06
CA ASP A 274 25.92 -8.19 18.67
C ASP A 274 25.04 -9.37 18.21
N ILE A 275 25.46 -10.60 18.49
CA ILE A 275 24.66 -11.80 18.20
C ILE A 275 23.31 -11.74 18.94
N ASN A 276 23.31 -11.38 20.23
CA ASN A 276 22.06 -11.22 21.00
C ASN A 276 21.13 -10.18 20.35
N GLY A 277 21.67 -9.07 19.87
CA GLY A 277 20.91 -8.04 19.14
C GLY A 277 20.26 -8.58 17.85
N LYS A 278 21.01 -9.36 17.07
CA LYS A 278 20.49 -10.00 15.84
C LYS A 278 19.41 -11.05 16.13
N ILE A 279 19.56 -11.80 17.21
CA ILE A 279 18.55 -12.77 17.67
C ILE A 279 17.30 -12.06 18.17
N ALA A 280 17.46 -10.93 18.87
CA ALA A 280 16.35 -10.10 19.33
C ALA A 280 15.54 -9.49 18.15
N ASP A 281 16.21 -9.02 17.10
CA ASP A 281 15.55 -8.38 15.95
C ASP A 281 14.89 -9.37 14.96
N SER A 282 15.18 -10.66 15.12
CA SER A 282 14.74 -11.76 14.25
C SER A 282 13.23 -11.97 14.20
N ALA A 283 12.69 -12.72 13.23
CA ALA A 283 11.29 -13.13 13.18
C ALA A 283 10.98 -14.36 14.08
N VAL A 284 12.00 -15.02 14.63
CA VAL A 284 11.85 -16.19 15.51
C VAL A 284 11.35 -15.75 16.89
N GLY A 285 10.27 -16.36 17.35
CA GLY A 285 9.68 -16.18 18.67
C GLY A 285 10.16 -17.20 19.71
N ASP A 286 9.60 -17.10 20.91
CA ASP A 286 9.90 -18.04 21.99
C ASP A 286 9.11 -19.35 21.81
N PRO A 287 9.63 -20.51 22.27
CA PRO A 287 10.79 -20.70 23.16
C PRO A 287 12.16 -20.85 22.48
N ALA A 288 12.25 -21.09 21.16
CA ALA A 288 13.54 -21.26 20.47
C ALA A 288 14.46 -20.05 20.67
N ARG A 289 13.96 -18.83 20.44
CA ARG A 289 14.74 -17.60 20.60
C ARG A 289 15.37 -17.51 22.00
N GLN A 290 14.58 -17.71 23.06
CA GLN A 290 15.10 -17.69 24.44
C GLN A 290 16.18 -18.76 24.68
N LYS A 291 16.02 -19.99 24.17
CA LYS A 291 17.04 -21.04 24.31
C LYS A 291 18.38 -20.67 23.65
N PHE A 292 18.35 -20.00 22.49
CA PHE A 292 19.58 -19.49 21.86
C PHE A 292 20.21 -18.35 22.67
N LEU A 293 19.40 -17.39 23.14
CA LEU A 293 19.88 -16.30 24.01
C LEU A 293 20.52 -16.86 25.30
N ASP A 294 19.88 -17.81 25.95
CA ASP A 294 20.39 -18.45 27.17
C ASP A 294 21.71 -19.17 26.90
N TYR A 295 21.81 -19.91 25.79
CA TYR A 295 23.03 -20.60 25.40
C TYR A 295 24.19 -19.64 25.13
N ILE A 296 23.98 -18.55 24.38
CA ILE A 296 25.02 -17.57 24.05
C ILE A 296 25.56 -16.87 25.29
N ASN A 297 24.66 -16.56 26.23
CA ASN A 297 24.97 -15.81 27.45
C ASN A 297 25.51 -16.67 28.60
N ALA A 298 25.49 -18.01 28.47
CA ALA A 298 26.15 -18.88 29.42
C ALA A 298 27.66 -18.57 29.52
N GLU A 299 28.20 -18.58 30.75
CA GLU A 299 29.60 -18.27 31.01
C GLU A 299 30.57 -19.25 30.31
N THR A 300 30.14 -20.48 30.10
CA THR A 300 30.92 -21.54 29.46
C THR A 300 30.99 -21.44 27.94
N THR A 301 30.16 -20.61 27.31
CA THR A 301 30.07 -20.54 25.85
C THR A 301 31.21 -19.71 25.29
N THR A 302 31.97 -20.24 24.34
CA THR A 302 33.04 -19.50 23.66
C THR A 302 32.49 -18.57 22.57
N PRO A 303 33.25 -17.59 22.06
CA PRO A 303 32.83 -16.78 20.93
C PRO A 303 32.51 -17.62 19.68
N GLU A 304 33.34 -18.62 19.38
CA GLU A 304 33.14 -19.54 18.27
C GLU A 304 31.86 -20.36 18.44
N ASP A 305 31.58 -20.87 19.65
CA ASP A 305 30.34 -21.60 19.93
C ASP A 305 29.10 -20.71 19.79
N ALA A 306 29.19 -19.46 20.25
CA ALA A 306 28.12 -18.48 20.09
C ALA A 306 27.85 -18.17 18.60
N GLN A 307 28.91 -18.06 17.79
CA GLN A 307 28.81 -17.85 16.35
C GLN A 307 28.16 -19.06 15.64
N LYS A 308 28.57 -20.29 15.97
CA LYS A 308 27.94 -21.51 15.44
C LYS A 308 26.45 -21.61 15.80
N ALA A 309 26.11 -21.28 17.05
CA ALA A 309 24.72 -21.23 17.48
C ALA A 309 23.94 -20.17 16.68
N TYR A 310 24.53 -19.00 16.43
CA TYR A 310 23.91 -17.96 15.61
C TYR A 310 23.68 -18.39 14.16
N GLU A 311 24.62 -19.11 13.54
CA GLU A 311 24.44 -19.60 12.16
C GLU A 311 23.24 -20.53 12.03
N LYS A 312 23.04 -21.43 12.99
CA LYS A 312 21.83 -22.26 13.08
C LYS A 312 20.56 -21.44 13.27
N PHE A 313 20.64 -20.43 14.13
CA PHE A 313 19.53 -19.51 14.36
C PHE A 313 19.18 -18.71 13.10
N ALA A 314 20.18 -18.26 12.33
CA ALA A 314 19.99 -17.52 11.09
C ALA A 314 19.26 -18.36 10.04
N LEU A 315 19.62 -19.65 9.89
CA LEU A 315 18.93 -20.59 9.02
C LEU A 315 17.46 -20.79 9.43
N LEU A 316 17.18 -20.88 10.72
CA LEU A 316 15.79 -20.93 11.22
C LEU A 316 15.04 -19.63 10.91
N ASN A 317 15.71 -18.49 11.16
CA ASN A 317 15.12 -17.16 11.00
C ASN A 317 14.77 -16.84 9.54
N GLU A 318 15.52 -17.34 8.56
CA GLU A 318 15.22 -17.17 7.14
C GLU A 318 13.81 -17.69 6.82
N LYS A 319 13.52 -18.94 7.18
CA LYS A 319 12.22 -19.55 6.88
C LYS A 319 11.07 -19.00 7.72
N VAL A 320 11.34 -18.66 8.97
CA VAL A 320 10.37 -17.93 9.79
C VAL A 320 10.07 -16.55 9.20
N GLY A 321 11.08 -15.86 8.68
CA GLY A 321 10.93 -14.58 7.99
C GLY A 321 10.07 -14.69 6.73
N GLU A 322 10.21 -15.75 5.95
CA GLU A 322 9.32 -16.04 4.80
C GLU A 322 7.87 -16.24 5.25
N PHE A 323 7.62 -17.00 6.32
CA PHE A 323 6.27 -17.17 6.85
C PHE A 323 5.66 -15.83 7.29
N LYS A 324 6.44 -15.00 7.99
CA LYS A 324 5.98 -13.64 8.35
C LYS A 324 5.62 -12.81 7.11
N ALA A 325 6.42 -12.85 6.05
CA ALA A 325 6.12 -12.13 4.82
C ALA A 325 4.81 -12.61 4.18
N GLU A 326 4.51 -13.91 4.25
CA GLU A 326 3.22 -14.44 3.78
C GLU A 326 2.06 -14.01 4.68
N VAL A 327 2.24 -13.97 5.99
CA VAL A 327 1.24 -13.42 6.92
C VAL A 327 0.96 -11.93 6.65
N ASP A 328 2.00 -11.15 6.37
CA ASP A 328 1.85 -9.74 6.00
C ASP A 328 1.07 -9.64 4.66
N ASN A 329 1.38 -10.50 3.69
CA ASN A 329 0.65 -10.61 2.41
C ASN A 329 -0.84 -10.98 2.63
N TYR A 330 -1.14 -11.96 3.48
CA TYR A 330 -2.52 -12.31 3.84
C TYR A 330 -3.28 -11.10 4.39
N ASN A 331 -2.68 -10.39 5.36
CA ASN A 331 -3.32 -9.27 6.04
C ASN A 331 -3.57 -8.08 5.10
N GLU A 332 -2.65 -7.84 4.15
CA GLU A 332 -2.77 -6.76 3.19
C GLU A 332 -3.71 -7.11 2.03
N ASN A 333 -3.60 -8.34 1.50
CA ASN A 333 -4.20 -8.69 0.20
C ASN A 333 -5.40 -9.64 0.28
N VAL A 334 -5.60 -10.38 1.38
CA VAL A 334 -6.69 -11.37 1.48
C VAL A 334 -7.72 -10.95 2.53
N LYS A 335 -7.27 -10.53 3.70
CA LYS A 335 -8.12 -10.11 4.82
C LYS A 335 -9.13 -9.00 4.48
N PRO A 336 -8.84 -8.00 3.62
CA PRO A 336 -9.85 -7.03 3.20
C PRO A 336 -11.02 -7.70 2.46
N HIS A 337 -10.74 -8.67 1.59
CA HIS A 337 -11.74 -9.42 0.81
C HIS A 337 -12.58 -10.32 1.72
N VAL A 338 -11.96 -10.97 2.71
CA VAL A 338 -12.66 -11.74 3.78
C VAL A 338 -13.67 -10.85 4.50
N THR A 339 -13.21 -9.66 4.92
CA THR A 339 -14.02 -8.70 5.67
C THR A 339 -15.18 -8.19 4.81
N GLN A 340 -14.91 -7.80 3.57
CA GLN A 340 -15.91 -7.30 2.64
C GLN A 340 -16.95 -8.36 2.26
N ALA A 341 -16.53 -9.62 2.12
CA ALA A 341 -17.43 -10.75 1.91
C ALA A 341 -18.21 -11.17 3.16
N GLY A 342 -17.84 -10.66 4.34
CA GLY A 342 -18.44 -11.03 5.63
C GLY A 342 -18.18 -12.49 6.01
N LEU A 343 -17.02 -13.02 5.59
CA LEU A 343 -16.54 -14.32 6.03
C LEU A 343 -15.85 -14.17 7.40
N THR A 344 -16.06 -15.15 8.27
CA THR A 344 -15.57 -15.17 9.65
C THR A 344 -15.19 -16.61 10.02
N SER A 345 -14.40 -16.79 11.08
CA SER A 345 -14.06 -18.14 11.58
C SER A 345 -15.28 -18.95 12.06
N GLU A 346 -16.43 -18.32 12.29
CA GLU A 346 -17.68 -19.00 12.68
C GLU A 346 -18.46 -19.56 11.48
N ASN A 347 -18.26 -19.00 10.28
CA ASN A 347 -19.03 -19.35 9.09
C ASN A 347 -18.17 -19.87 7.91
N ASN A 348 -16.85 -19.98 8.10
CA ASN A 348 -15.92 -20.45 7.08
C ASN A 348 -14.70 -21.15 7.71
N GLU A 349 -14.52 -22.45 7.42
CA GLU A 349 -13.43 -23.25 8.00
C GLU A 349 -12.06 -22.84 7.47
N ASN A 350 -11.95 -22.39 6.21
CA ASN A 350 -10.67 -21.95 5.66
C ASN A 350 -10.17 -20.66 6.32
N VAL A 351 -11.08 -19.71 6.61
CA VAL A 351 -10.77 -18.51 7.40
C VAL A 351 -10.36 -18.88 8.82
N LYS A 352 -11.00 -19.89 9.43
CA LYS A 352 -10.60 -20.39 10.74
C LYS A 352 -9.19 -21.01 10.70
N GLU A 353 -8.91 -21.91 9.76
CA GLU A 353 -7.58 -22.51 9.59
C GLU A 353 -6.50 -21.47 9.29
N ALA A 354 -6.78 -20.48 8.43
CA ALA A 354 -5.86 -19.37 8.20
C ALA A 354 -5.62 -18.58 9.50
N ASN A 355 -6.67 -18.24 10.25
CA ASN A 355 -6.52 -17.56 11.54
C ASN A 355 -5.74 -18.38 12.57
N ASP A 356 -5.88 -19.71 12.58
CA ASP A 356 -5.10 -20.61 13.43
C ASP A 356 -3.60 -20.60 13.04
N LEU A 357 -3.29 -20.52 11.74
CA LEU A 357 -1.92 -20.34 11.24
C LEU A 357 -1.37 -18.96 11.62
N LEU A 358 -2.17 -17.90 11.46
CA LEU A 358 -1.80 -16.53 11.81
C LEU A 358 -1.57 -16.36 13.32
N ALA A 359 -2.32 -17.07 14.17
CA ALA A 359 -2.19 -17.04 15.61
C ALA A 359 -0.87 -17.62 16.14
N LYS A 360 -0.09 -18.30 15.28
CA LYS A 360 1.28 -18.74 15.62
C LYS A 360 2.29 -17.60 15.56
N ILE A 361 1.91 -16.46 14.99
CA ILE A 361 2.64 -15.20 15.11
C ILE A 361 2.08 -14.46 16.33
N ASP A 362 2.96 -14.13 17.28
CA ASP A 362 2.59 -13.37 18.46
C ASP A 362 2.23 -11.91 18.13
N ASP A 363 1.72 -11.20 19.12
CA ASP A 363 1.35 -9.78 19.07
C ASP A 363 2.56 -8.84 18.81
N LYS A 364 3.79 -9.36 18.85
CA LYS A 364 5.03 -8.68 18.45
C LYS A 364 5.51 -9.07 17.04
N GLY A 365 4.73 -9.85 16.29
CA GLY A 365 5.06 -10.26 14.93
C GLY A 365 6.12 -11.37 14.85
N LYS A 366 6.28 -12.21 15.89
CA LYS A 366 7.28 -13.28 15.96
C LYS A 366 6.63 -14.66 15.96
N PHE A 367 7.24 -15.64 15.28
CA PHE A 367 6.71 -16.99 15.14
C PHE A 367 7.27 -17.95 16.20
N SER A 368 6.41 -18.56 16.99
CA SER A 368 6.83 -19.51 18.04
C SER A 368 7.39 -20.80 17.42
N VAL A 369 8.60 -21.19 17.83
CA VAL A 369 9.27 -22.41 17.37
C VAL A 369 9.79 -23.20 18.57
N ASP A 370 9.54 -24.50 18.56
CA ASP A 370 10.13 -25.44 19.51
C ASP A 370 11.37 -26.10 18.93
N LEU A 371 12.49 -25.99 19.67
CA LEU A 371 13.68 -26.79 19.38
C LEU A 371 13.52 -28.21 19.96
N PRO A 372 14.01 -29.25 19.26
CA PRO A 372 13.95 -30.62 19.75
C PRO A 372 14.71 -30.77 21.07
N GLU A 373 14.28 -31.75 21.86
CA GLU A 373 14.94 -32.06 23.13
C GLU A 373 16.42 -32.43 22.90
N GLY A 374 17.32 -31.88 23.71
CA GLY A 374 18.75 -32.11 23.56
C GLY A 374 19.40 -31.45 22.34
N PHE A 375 18.77 -30.43 21.74
CA PHE A 375 19.35 -29.69 20.61
C PHE A 375 20.80 -29.26 20.87
N ASN A 376 21.70 -29.66 19.97
CA ASN A 376 23.12 -29.33 20.07
C ASN A 376 23.42 -28.03 19.32
N PHE A 377 23.78 -26.99 20.07
CA PHE A 377 24.07 -25.67 19.51
C PHE A 377 25.39 -25.61 18.72
N THR A 378 26.35 -26.51 18.95
CA THR A 378 27.71 -26.41 18.40
C THR A 378 28.09 -27.46 17.36
N SER A 379 27.23 -28.46 17.11
CA SER A 379 27.47 -29.45 16.04
C SER A 379 27.52 -28.78 14.66
N ASP A 380 28.25 -29.37 13.72
CA ASP A 380 28.20 -28.94 12.31
C ASP A 380 26.98 -29.53 11.55
N ASP A 381 26.19 -30.37 12.23
CA ASP A 381 24.95 -30.94 11.71
C ASP A 381 23.78 -29.95 11.85
N ASN A 382 23.15 -29.60 10.72
CA ASN A 382 22.00 -28.71 10.61
C ASN A 382 20.68 -29.43 10.38
N ALA A 383 20.67 -30.77 10.28
CA ALA A 383 19.47 -31.56 10.00
C ALA A 383 18.26 -31.25 10.92
N PRO A 384 18.43 -30.98 12.24
CA PRO A 384 17.30 -30.60 13.08
C PRO A 384 16.65 -29.27 12.69
N ILE A 385 17.44 -28.27 12.26
CA ILE A 385 16.92 -26.98 11.79
C ILE A 385 16.27 -27.14 10.42
N GLU A 386 16.88 -27.91 9.52
CA GLU A 386 16.30 -28.20 8.20
C GLU A 386 14.95 -28.93 8.30
N ALA A 387 14.79 -29.83 9.27
CA ALA A 387 13.52 -30.50 9.54
C ALA A 387 12.43 -29.50 10.02
N ILE A 388 12.78 -28.59 10.94
CA ILE A 388 11.87 -27.52 11.38
C ILE A 388 11.49 -26.62 10.20
N ASN A 389 12.48 -26.18 9.42
CA ASN A 389 12.27 -25.34 8.24
C ASN A 389 11.37 -26.01 7.20
N SER A 390 11.52 -27.32 7.00
CA SER A 390 10.66 -28.09 6.10
C SER A 390 9.21 -28.17 6.59
N SER A 391 9.01 -28.31 7.91
CA SER A 391 7.67 -28.26 8.54
C SER A 391 7.06 -26.86 8.44
N ILE A 392 7.83 -25.79 8.67
CA ILE A 392 7.37 -24.40 8.47
C ILE A 392 6.93 -24.18 7.02
N GLN A 393 7.75 -24.63 6.05
CA GLN A 393 7.41 -24.51 4.64
C GLN A 393 6.09 -25.23 4.32
N THR A 394 6.00 -26.52 4.67
CA THR A 394 4.89 -27.36 4.22
C THR A 394 3.60 -27.08 5.01
N GLU A 395 3.69 -26.98 6.34
CA GLU A 395 2.51 -26.93 7.21
C GLU A 395 2.05 -25.50 7.51
N GLN A 396 2.89 -24.48 7.28
CA GLN A 396 2.57 -23.08 7.57
C GLN A 396 2.50 -22.24 6.30
N ILE A 397 3.59 -22.13 5.53
CA ILE A 397 3.66 -21.27 4.35
C ILE A 397 2.74 -21.80 3.24
N ASP A 398 2.96 -23.04 2.80
CA ASP A 398 2.23 -23.61 1.68
C ASP A 398 0.75 -23.79 2.03
N LYS A 399 0.47 -24.18 3.28
CA LYS A 399 -0.89 -24.28 3.80
C LYS A 399 -1.58 -22.92 3.88
N LEU A 400 -0.90 -21.86 4.33
CA LEU A 400 -1.49 -20.51 4.34
C LEU A 400 -1.83 -20.06 2.91
N LYS A 401 -0.95 -20.29 1.93
CA LYS A 401 -1.20 -19.98 0.52
C LYS A 401 -2.38 -20.74 -0.06
N GLU A 402 -2.48 -22.03 0.25
CA GLU A 402 -3.65 -22.84 -0.11
C GLU A 402 -4.93 -22.22 0.48
N LYS A 403 -4.91 -21.84 1.77
CA LYS A 403 -6.06 -21.19 2.42
C LYS A 403 -6.36 -19.82 1.86
N GLU A 404 -5.37 -19.01 1.53
CA GLU A 404 -5.57 -17.73 0.84
C GLU A 404 -6.36 -17.90 -0.45
N PHE A 405 -5.97 -18.88 -1.27
CA PHE A 405 -6.65 -19.19 -2.52
C PHE A 405 -8.11 -19.62 -2.29
N GLU A 406 -8.33 -20.58 -1.38
CA GLU A 406 -9.66 -21.07 -1.03
C GLU A 406 -10.56 -19.96 -0.48
N ILE A 407 -10.01 -19.12 0.40
CA ILE A 407 -10.71 -17.99 1.00
C ILE A 407 -11.07 -16.95 -0.05
N LEU A 408 -10.18 -16.60 -0.98
CA LEU A 408 -10.48 -15.65 -2.05
C LEU A 408 -11.59 -16.16 -2.96
N ARG A 409 -11.56 -17.46 -3.29
CA ARG A 409 -12.62 -18.12 -4.05
C ARG A 409 -13.97 -18.08 -3.30
N GLU A 410 -13.97 -18.39 -2.02
CA GLU A 410 -15.18 -18.36 -1.18
C GLU A 410 -15.69 -16.94 -0.95
N ALA A 411 -14.80 -15.96 -0.79
CA ALA A 411 -15.13 -14.55 -0.64
C ALA A 411 -15.82 -14.03 -1.90
N LEU A 412 -15.28 -14.38 -3.08
CA LEU A 412 -15.89 -14.07 -4.38
C LEU A 412 -17.30 -14.67 -4.47
N LYS A 413 -17.47 -15.95 -4.16
CA LYS A 413 -18.78 -16.63 -4.17
C LYS A 413 -19.77 -16.00 -3.20
N ALA A 414 -19.34 -15.69 -1.98
CA ALA A 414 -20.19 -15.08 -0.96
C ALA A 414 -20.68 -13.69 -1.39
N LEU A 415 -19.83 -12.87 -2.01
CA LEU A 415 -20.21 -11.55 -2.53
C LEU A 415 -21.14 -11.64 -3.72
N VAL A 416 -20.84 -12.54 -4.66
CA VAL A 416 -21.74 -12.84 -5.78
C VAL A 416 -23.11 -13.26 -5.24
N GLY A 417 -23.16 -14.16 -4.26
CA GLY A 417 -24.41 -14.59 -3.62
C GLY A 417 -25.23 -13.43 -3.02
N LYS A 418 -24.55 -12.48 -2.36
CA LYS A 418 -25.14 -11.30 -1.72
C LYS A 418 -25.48 -10.16 -2.69
N SER A 419 -24.99 -10.19 -3.93
CA SER A 419 -25.25 -9.15 -4.92
C SER A 419 -26.67 -9.24 -5.50
N ASP A 420 -27.15 -8.15 -6.11
CA ASP A 420 -28.41 -8.12 -6.84
C ASP A 420 -28.29 -8.67 -8.28
N LEU A 421 -27.20 -9.40 -8.57
CA LEU A 421 -27.00 -10.02 -9.87
C LEU A 421 -28.09 -11.07 -10.14
N PRO A 422 -28.58 -11.16 -11.39
CA PRO A 422 -29.37 -12.30 -11.86
C PRO A 422 -28.76 -13.66 -11.52
N ASN A 423 -29.60 -14.67 -11.27
CA ASN A 423 -29.14 -16.00 -10.85
C ASN A 423 -28.20 -16.66 -11.86
N GLU A 424 -28.42 -16.43 -13.16
CA GLU A 424 -27.61 -16.97 -14.23
C GLU A 424 -26.19 -16.37 -14.22
N LEU A 425 -26.08 -15.05 -13.98
CA LEU A 425 -24.80 -14.39 -13.75
C LEU A 425 -24.13 -14.92 -12.49
N LYS A 426 -24.87 -15.06 -11.39
CA LYS A 426 -24.34 -15.66 -10.15
C LYS A 426 -23.78 -17.06 -10.39
N ASN A 427 -24.48 -17.90 -11.16
CA ASN A 427 -24.04 -19.24 -11.50
C ASN A 427 -22.78 -19.24 -12.38
N SER A 428 -22.67 -18.34 -13.36
CA SER A 428 -21.46 -18.19 -14.18
C SER A 428 -20.25 -17.75 -13.37
N PHE A 429 -20.41 -16.77 -12.45
CA PHE A 429 -19.34 -16.38 -11.53
C PHE A 429 -18.90 -17.54 -10.63
N ASN A 430 -19.85 -18.30 -10.08
CA ASN A 430 -19.56 -19.46 -9.26
C ASN A 430 -18.83 -20.55 -10.05
N ASN A 431 -19.25 -20.82 -11.30
CA ASN A 431 -18.61 -21.78 -12.19
C ASN A 431 -17.20 -21.33 -12.61
N PHE A 432 -16.96 -20.04 -12.80
CA PHE A 432 -15.62 -19.50 -13.02
C PHE A 432 -14.74 -19.69 -11.79
N ALA A 433 -15.24 -19.30 -10.61
CA ALA A 433 -14.55 -19.50 -9.35
C ALA A 433 -14.26 -20.99 -9.09
N ASP A 434 -15.12 -21.89 -9.56
CA ASP A 434 -14.95 -23.35 -9.51
C ASP A 434 -14.04 -23.91 -10.61
N GLY A 435 -13.97 -23.25 -11.75
CA GLY A 435 -13.19 -23.66 -12.92
C GLY A 435 -11.72 -23.27 -12.84
N ILE A 436 -11.36 -22.30 -11.99
CA ILE A 436 -9.97 -22.07 -11.59
C ILE A 436 -9.59 -23.20 -10.62
N MET A 437 -9.26 -24.37 -11.19
CA MET A 437 -8.67 -25.47 -10.44
C MET A 437 -7.50 -26.05 -11.23
N ASN A 438 -6.28 -25.70 -10.80
CA ASN A 438 -5.08 -26.56 -10.77
C ASN A 438 -3.99 -25.83 -9.94
N ASP A 439 -3.43 -26.54 -8.96
CA ASP A 439 -2.51 -26.08 -7.90
C ASP A 439 -2.94 -24.82 -7.12
N SER A 440 -3.58 -25.06 -5.97
CA SER A 440 -4.01 -24.05 -4.97
C SER A 440 -2.89 -23.17 -4.40
N THR A 441 -1.65 -23.36 -4.83
CA THR A 441 -0.46 -22.59 -4.42
C THR A 441 0.07 -21.64 -5.50
N SER A 442 -0.55 -21.61 -6.68
CA SER A 442 -0.16 -20.75 -7.82
C SER A 442 -0.50 -19.28 -7.57
N LYS A 443 0.53 -18.44 -7.37
CA LYS A 443 0.40 -16.97 -7.26
C LYS A 443 -0.42 -16.36 -8.41
N ALA A 444 -0.26 -16.89 -9.63
CA ALA A 444 -0.95 -16.41 -10.82
C ALA A 444 -2.47 -16.63 -10.75
N ASP A 445 -2.93 -17.71 -10.12
CA ASP A 445 -4.36 -18.01 -10.02
C ASP A 445 -5.02 -17.25 -8.87
N SER A 446 -4.31 -17.02 -7.75
CA SER A 446 -4.76 -16.08 -6.71
C SER A 446 -4.88 -14.64 -7.24
N GLU A 447 -3.93 -14.19 -8.07
CA GLU A 447 -4.00 -12.87 -8.73
C GLU A 447 -5.17 -12.76 -9.72
N LYS A 448 -5.49 -13.85 -10.45
CA LYS A 448 -6.69 -13.89 -11.31
C LYS A 448 -7.98 -13.80 -10.51
N LEU A 449 -8.09 -14.53 -9.39
CA LEU A 449 -9.24 -14.43 -8.49
C LEU A 449 -9.39 -13.03 -7.91
N LYS A 450 -8.29 -12.41 -7.46
CA LYS A 450 -8.27 -11.04 -6.97
C LYS A 450 -8.71 -10.04 -8.04
N THR A 451 -8.13 -10.13 -9.24
CA THR A 451 -8.50 -9.24 -10.35
C THR A 451 -9.97 -9.40 -10.74
N ALA A 452 -10.48 -10.63 -10.76
CA ALA A 452 -11.88 -10.90 -11.03
C ALA A 452 -12.79 -10.33 -9.94
N PHE A 453 -12.38 -10.41 -8.67
CA PHE A 453 -13.07 -9.80 -7.53
C PHE A 453 -13.15 -8.27 -7.67
N ASP A 454 -12.00 -7.61 -7.88
CA ASP A 454 -11.93 -6.15 -7.99
C ASP A 454 -12.78 -5.64 -9.16
N LYS A 455 -12.65 -6.27 -10.34
CA LYS A 455 -13.43 -5.90 -11.53
C LYS A 455 -14.93 -6.14 -11.36
N LEU A 456 -15.33 -7.21 -10.68
CA LEU A 456 -16.75 -7.45 -10.38
C LEU A 456 -17.29 -6.33 -9.48
N MET A 457 -16.57 -5.96 -8.43
CA MET A 457 -17.01 -4.92 -7.50
C MET A 457 -17.19 -3.57 -8.20
N ASP A 458 -16.31 -3.23 -9.14
CA ASP A 458 -16.36 -1.98 -9.89
C ASP A 458 -17.50 -1.94 -10.93
N LYS A 459 -17.87 -3.09 -11.51
CA LYS A 459 -18.73 -3.14 -12.71
C LYS A 459 -20.05 -3.90 -12.54
N LYS A 460 -20.34 -4.46 -11.35
CA LYS A 460 -21.53 -5.31 -11.10
C LYS A 460 -22.85 -4.69 -11.57
N ASP A 461 -23.05 -3.39 -11.34
CA ASP A 461 -24.32 -2.72 -11.64
C ASP A 461 -24.48 -2.50 -13.16
N GLU A 462 -23.38 -2.23 -13.86
CA GLU A 462 -23.35 -2.11 -15.32
C GLU A 462 -23.69 -3.46 -15.98
N ILE A 463 -23.17 -4.56 -15.43
CA ILE A 463 -23.41 -5.93 -15.93
C ILE A 463 -24.85 -6.36 -15.67
N ALA A 464 -25.37 -6.13 -14.45
CA ALA A 464 -26.74 -6.44 -14.09
C ALA A 464 -27.72 -5.71 -15.01
N LYS A 465 -27.49 -4.41 -15.24
CA LYS A 465 -28.32 -3.58 -16.10
C LYS A 465 -28.30 -4.08 -17.54
N LEU A 466 -27.12 -4.39 -18.08
CA LEU A 466 -26.99 -4.90 -19.44
C LEU A 466 -27.71 -6.24 -19.66
N TYR A 467 -27.59 -7.17 -18.71
CA TYR A 467 -28.30 -8.45 -18.77
C TYR A 467 -29.83 -8.24 -18.77
N ASN A 468 -30.34 -7.34 -17.93
CA ASN A 468 -31.76 -7.01 -17.88
C ASN A 468 -32.24 -6.28 -19.14
N ASP A 469 -31.45 -5.38 -19.71
CA ASP A 469 -31.76 -4.68 -20.96
C ASP A 469 -31.89 -5.69 -22.14
N ILE A 470 -31.01 -6.71 -22.17
CA ILE A 470 -31.06 -7.80 -23.18
C ILE A 470 -32.26 -8.72 -22.97
N ASN A 471 -32.63 -9.05 -21.73
CA ASN A 471 -33.83 -9.86 -21.49
C ASN A 471 -35.13 -9.08 -21.77
N THR A 472 -35.16 -7.78 -21.52
CA THR A 472 -36.31 -6.93 -21.88
C THR A 472 -36.56 -6.92 -23.39
N LEU A 473 -35.48 -6.94 -24.21
CA LEU A 473 -35.61 -7.13 -25.66
C LEU A 473 -36.25 -8.46 -26.02
N LYS A 474 -35.88 -9.55 -25.34
CA LYS A 474 -36.39 -10.90 -25.59
C LYS A 474 -37.89 -11.00 -25.31
N ASP A 475 -38.38 -10.20 -24.37
CA ASP A 475 -39.76 -10.22 -23.86
C ASP A 475 -40.66 -9.09 -24.43
N ALA A 476 -40.17 -8.28 -25.37
CA ALA A 476 -40.96 -7.20 -25.99
C ALA A 476 -42.22 -7.74 -26.69
N ASP A 477 -43.40 -7.22 -26.32
CA ASP A 477 -44.71 -7.70 -26.79
C ASP A 477 -45.10 -7.15 -28.17
N LEU A 478 -44.54 -7.76 -29.22
CA LEU A 478 -44.84 -7.39 -30.62
C LEU A 478 -46.26 -7.78 -31.08
N SER A 479 -47.07 -8.42 -30.23
CA SER A 479 -48.40 -8.94 -30.62
C SER A 479 -49.40 -7.83 -30.98
N LYS A 480 -49.29 -6.66 -30.34
CA LYS A 480 -50.16 -5.49 -30.60
C LYS A 480 -49.92 -4.87 -31.98
N ILE A 481 -48.65 -4.76 -32.39
CA ILE A 481 -48.28 -4.27 -33.73
C ILE A 481 -48.72 -5.27 -34.81
N LYS A 482 -48.56 -6.58 -34.55
CA LYS A 482 -48.94 -7.66 -35.46
C LYS A 482 -50.43 -7.68 -35.82
N ALA A 483 -51.30 -7.26 -34.90
CA ALA A 483 -52.74 -7.17 -35.14
C ALA A 483 -53.12 -6.06 -36.13
N VAL A 484 -52.27 -5.04 -36.29
CA VAL A 484 -52.57 -3.82 -37.06
C VAL A 484 -51.71 -3.70 -38.33
N ASN A 485 -50.45 -4.13 -38.30
CA ASN A 485 -49.55 -4.14 -39.46
C ASN A 485 -48.64 -5.39 -39.44
N PRO A 486 -49.12 -6.54 -39.96
CA PRO A 486 -48.39 -7.82 -39.92
C PRO A 486 -47.04 -7.79 -40.64
N GLU A 487 -46.95 -7.04 -41.74
CA GLU A 487 -45.72 -6.92 -42.55
C GLU A 487 -44.63 -6.18 -41.76
N LEU A 488 -45.01 -5.13 -41.04
CA LEU A 488 -44.12 -4.39 -40.15
C LEU A 488 -43.70 -5.24 -38.94
N ALA A 489 -44.64 -5.96 -38.32
CA ALA A 489 -44.32 -6.87 -37.22
C ALA A 489 -43.27 -7.91 -37.62
N SER A 490 -43.37 -8.48 -38.84
CA SER A 490 -42.35 -9.40 -39.38
C SER A 490 -40.99 -8.73 -39.56
N LYS A 491 -40.93 -7.50 -40.10
CA LYS A 491 -39.68 -6.73 -40.25
C LYS A 491 -39.05 -6.38 -38.90
N LEU A 492 -39.87 -6.09 -37.90
CA LEU A 492 -39.42 -5.84 -36.52
C LEU A 492 -38.95 -7.13 -35.84
N GLU A 493 -39.64 -8.26 -36.02
CA GLU A 493 -39.22 -9.60 -35.57
C GLU A 493 -37.86 -9.98 -36.22
N GLU A 494 -37.67 -9.70 -37.51
CA GLU A 494 -36.40 -9.90 -38.22
C GLU A 494 -35.28 -8.98 -37.69
N LYS A 495 -35.55 -7.69 -37.48
CA LYS A 495 -34.57 -6.74 -36.92
C LYS A 495 -34.20 -7.02 -35.47
N GLN A 496 -35.17 -7.41 -34.64
CA GLN A 496 -34.95 -7.93 -33.30
C GLN A 496 -34.09 -9.20 -33.35
N THR A 497 -34.32 -10.07 -34.34
CA THR A 497 -33.51 -11.27 -34.59
C THR A 497 -32.09 -10.93 -35.04
N GLU A 498 -31.90 -9.94 -35.91
CA GLU A 498 -30.58 -9.47 -36.38
C GLU A 498 -29.77 -8.80 -35.27
N LEU A 499 -30.39 -7.91 -34.49
CA LEU A 499 -29.77 -7.23 -33.35
C LEU A 499 -29.48 -8.21 -32.19
N SER A 500 -30.30 -9.25 -32.04
CA SER A 500 -30.00 -10.38 -31.16
C SER A 500 -29.03 -11.40 -31.78
N SER A 501 -28.63 -11.29 -33.05
CA SER A 501 -27.80 -12.31 -33.71
C SER A 501 -26.35 -12.39 -33.20
N PRO A 502 -25.65 -11.28 -32.89
CA PRO A 502 -24.40 -11.32 -32.12
C PRO A 502 -24.59 -11.83 -30.67
N LEU A 503 -25.81 -11.72 -30.14
CA LEU A 503 -26.21 -12.21 -28.82
C LEU A 503 -26.72 -13.67 -28.84
N LYS A 504 -27.01 -14.25 -30.02
CA LYS A 504 -27.49 -15.64 -30.24
C LYS A 504 -26.36 -16.66 -30.38
N GLN A 505 -25.14 -16.21 -30.71
CA GLN A 505 -23.94 -17.05 -30.58
C GLN A 505 -23.54 -17.27 -29.12
N LEU A 506 -24.14 -16.48 -28.23
CA LEU A 506 -24.24 -16.74 -26.80
C LEU A 506 -25.53 -17.55 -26.69
N GLY A 507 -25.45 -18.82 -26.31
CA GLY A 507 -26.63 -19.68 -26.16
C GLY A 507 -27.57 -19.18 -25.05
N ASN A 508 -28.19 -20.10 -24.32
CA ASN A 508 -29.11 -19.74 -23.23
C ASN A 508 -28.50 -18.71 -22.24
N ASP A 509 -29.32 -18.19 -21.33
CA ASP A 509 -28.94 -17.11 -20.40
C ASP A 509 -27.61 -17.36 -19.63
N GLN A 510 -27.19 -18.63 -19.51
CA GLN A 510 -25.90 -19.06 -18.94
C GLN A 510 -24.69 -18.76 -19.84
N ASP A 511 -24.80 -18.86 -21.17
CA ASP A 511 -23.73 -18.52 -22.11
C ASP A 511 -23.56 -17.00 -22.25
N LEU A 512 -24.67 -16.25 -22.21
CA LEU A 512 -24.65 -14.79 -22.15
C LEU A 512 -23.90 -14.30 -20.91
N ALA A 513 -24.20 -14.89 -19.75
CA ALA A 513 -23.51 -14.61 -18.51
C ALA A 513 -22.00 -14.92 -18.59
N ASN A 514 -21.62 -16.03 -19.21
CA ASN A 514 -20.22 -16.42 -19.40
C ASN A 514 -19.45 -15.46 -20.32
N VAL A 515 -20.05 -14.99 -21.40
CA VAL A 515 -19.37 -14.07 -22.34
C VAL A 515 -19.29 -12.65 -21.82
N LEU A 516 -20.35 -12.14 -21.18
CA LEU A 516 -20.29 -10.84 -20.50
C LEU A 516 -19.18 -10.85 -19.43
N PHE A 517 -19.03 -11.96 -18.70
CA PHE A 517 -17.94 -12.14 -17.75
C PHE A 517 -16.55 -12.15 -18.41
N ASN A 518 -16.36 -12.98 -19.44
CA ASN A 518 -15.06 -13.11 -20.11
C ASN A 518 -14.62 -11.83 -20.84
N GLN A 519 -15.57 -11.05 -21.36
CA GLN A 519 -15.29 -9.77 -22.03
C GLN A 519 -14.92 -8.65 -21.05
N LEU A 520 -15.36 -8.67 -19.79
CA LEU A 520 -14.93 -7.70 -18.77
C LEU A 520 -13.45 -7.80 -18.40
N ASN A 521 -12.84 -8.95 -18.69
CA ASN A 521 -11.41 -9.13 -18.51
C ASN A 521 -10.57 -8.47 -19.61
N SER A 522 -11.18 -7.95 -20.69
CA SER A 522 -10.54 -7.20 -21.77
C SER A 522 -11.17 -5.80 -21.94
N ASP A 523 -10.37 -4.74 -21.91
CA ASP A 523 -10.88 -3.35 -22.04
C ASP A 523 -11.61 -3.10 -23.37
N ASP A 524 -11.19 -3.77 -24.46
CA ASP A 524 -11.80 -3.65 -25.79
C ASP A 524 -13.22 -4.24 -25.88
N GLY A 525 -13.54 -5.24 -25.06
CA GLY A 525 -14.85 -5.91 -25.05
C GLY A 525 -15.99 -5.05 -24.50
N LEU A 526 -15.69 -4.13 -23.56
CA LEU A 526 -16.69 -3.21 -23.00
C LEU A 526 -17.14 -2.15 -24.01
N GLN A 527 -16.27 -1.68 -24.90
CA GLN A 527 -16.62 -0.64 -25.86
C GLN A 527 -17.57 -1.16 -26.93
N ASP A 528 -17.30 -2.35 -27.49
CA ASP A 528 -18.20 -3.02 -28.45
C ASP A 528 -19.57 -3.32 -27.81
N THR A 529 -19.58 -3.62 -26.51
CA THR A 529 -20.81 -3.83 -25.74
C THR A 529 -21.60 -2.54 -25.53
N LYS A 530 -20.93 -1.41 -25.23
CA LYS A 530 -21.56 -0.09 -25.12
C LYS A 530 -22.20 0.37 -26.44
N ASP A 531 -21.51 0.14 -27.55
CA ASP A 531 -22.00 0.50 -28.89
C ASP A 531 -23.21 -0.36 -29.31
N LYS A 532 -23.23 -1.65 -28.93
CA LYS A 532 -24.40 -2.53 -29.11
C LYS A 532 -25.57 -2.12 -28.22
N LYS A 533 -25.32 -1.78 -26.95
CA LYS A 533 -26.35 -1.28 -26.02
C LYS A 533 -27.06 -0.04 -26.57
N ALA A 534 -26.31 0.94 -27.08
CA ALA A 534 -26.90 2.16 -27.63
C ALA A 534 -27.85 1.89 -28.81
N LYS A 535 -27.52 0.90 -29.66
CA LYS A 535 -28.38 0.48 -30.78
C LYS A 535 -29.65 -0.23 -30.29
N VAL A 536 -29.53 -1.02 -29.23
CA VAL A 536 -30.65 -1.70 -28.57
C VAL A 536 -31.61 -0.71 -27.92
N ASP A 537 -31.09 0.23 -27.12
CA ASP A 537 -31.91 1.26 -26.45
C ASP A 537 -32.70 2.08 -27.48
N ALA A 538 -32.04 2.49 -28.57
CA ALA A 538 -32.68 3.22 -29.65
C ALA A 538 -33.76 2.41 -30.38
N PHE A 539 -33.61 1.09 -30.48
CA PHE A 539 -34.62 0.21 -31.08
C PHE A 539 -35.83 0.02 -30.15
N ASN A 540 -35.60 -0.20 -28.85
CA ASN A 540 -36.67 -0.31 -27.84
C ASN A 540 -37.53 0.95 -27.77
N GLU A 541 -36.89 2.11 -27.79
CA GLU A 541 -37.62 3.38 -27.74
C GLU A 541 -38.50 3.57 -29.00
N LYS A 542 -38.04 3.13 -30.18
CA LYS A 542 -38.87 3.13 -31.40
C LYS A 542 -40.07 2.17 -31.33
N ILE A 543 -39.92 1.01 -30.71
CA ILE A 543 -41.05 0.08 -30.47
C ILE A 543 -42.09 0.75 -29.57
N ALA A 544 -41.65 1.36 -28.46
CA ALA A 544 -42.56 2.05 -27.54
C ALA A 544 -43.33 3.19 -28.23
N LEU A 545 -42.67 3.99 -29.08
CA LEU A 545 -43.34 5.01 -29.90
C LEU A 545 -44.37 4.38 -30.86
N SER A 546 -44.05 3.23 -31.46
CA SER A 546 -44.94 2.51 -32.37
C SER A 546 -46.19 1.98 -31.67
N ASP A 547 -46.08 1.45 -30.46
CA ASP A 547 -47.22 1.00 -29.66
C ASP A 547 -48.19 2.15 -29.36
N LEU A 548 -47.66 3.32 -28.99
CA LEU A 548 -48.48 4.52 -28.76
C LEU A 548 -49.21 5.00 -30.03
N VAL A 549 -48.61 4.80 -31.21
CA VAL A 549 -49.25 5.10 -32.50
C VAL A 549 -50.37 4.08 -32.81
N VAL A 550 -50.20 2.81 -32.46
CA VAL A 550 -51.21 1.76 -32.61
C VAL A 550 -52.47 2.04 -31.77
N ASP A 551 -52.30 2.48 -30.53
CA ASP A 551 -53.37 2.74 -29.56
C ASP A 551 -54.18 4.04 -29.83
N SER A 552 -53.82 4.78 -30.87
CA SER A 552 -54.42 6.08 -31.23
C SER A 552 -55.85 6.03 -31.80
N SER A 553 -56.49 7.21 -31.94
CA SER A 553 -57.80 7.38 -32.60
C SER A 553 -57.72 7.59 -34.12
N ILE A 554 -56.52 7.51 -34.73
CA ILE A 554 -56.32 7.65 -36.18
C ILE A 554 -56.40 6.29 -36.87
N ALA A 555 -57.10 6.21 -38.00
CA ALA A 555 -57.24 5.01 -38.82
C ALA A 555 -56.07 4.79 -39.81
N ASP A 556 -56.10 3.67 -40.54
CA ASP A 556 -54.93 3.09 -41.19
C ASP A 556 -54.13 3.94 -42.20
N PRO A 557 -54.72 4.81 -43.05
CA PRO A 557 -53.92 5.47 -44.10
C PRO A 557 -52.81 6.39 -43.56
N ALA A 558 -53.11 7.23 -42.57
CA ALA A 558 -52.12 8.08 -41.91
C ALA A 558 -51.31 7.30 -40.86
N ARG A 559 -51.98 6.47 -40.05
CA ARG A 559 -51.34 5.69 -38.98
C ARG A 559 -50.22 4.81 -39.54
N LYS A 560 -50.49 4.10 -40.64
CA LYS A 560 -49.50 3.25 -41.31
C LYS A 560 -48.29 4.05 -41.79
N LYS A 561 -48.50 5.20 -42.44
CA LYS A 561 -47.40 6.06 -42.93
C LYS A 561 -46.46 6.53 -41.79
N PHE A 562 -47.01 6.91 -40.63
CA PHE A 562 -46.19 7.25 -39.44
C PHE A 562 -45.46 6.04 -38.86
N LEU A 563 -46.12 4.88 -38.74
CA LEU A 563 -45.50 3.64 -38.28
C LEU A 563 -44.35 3.21 -39.20
N ASP A 564 -44.57 3.25 -40.52
CA ASP A 564 -43.57 2.88 -41.51
C ASP A 564 -42.34 3.81 -41.41
N TYR A 565 -42.55 5.11 -41.19
CA TYR A 565 -41.44 6.08 -41.02
C TYR A 565 -40.64 5.87 -39.72
N ILE A 566 -41.31 5.73 -38.57
CA ILE A 566 -40.67 5.52 -37.26
C ILE A 566 -39.79 4.26 -37.27
N ASN A 567 -40.27 3.22 -37.95
CA ASN A 567 -39.64 1.91 -37.97
C ASN A 567 -38.69 1.68 -39.15
N ASP A 568 -38.53 2.65 -40.06
CA ASP A 568 -37.52 2.55 -41.11
C ASP A 568 -36.12 2.44 -40.48
N ALA A 569 -35.31 1.52 -41.00
CA ALA A 569 -33.98 1.22 -40.48
C ALA A 569 -33.02 2.43 -40.57
N ASN A 570 -33.28 3.35 -41.51
CA ASN A 570 -32.47 4.54 -41.74
C ASN A 570 -32.98 5.77 -40.98
N THR A 571 -34.19 5.73 -40.43
CA THR A 571 -34.71 6.82 -39.57
C THR A 571 -33.91 6.86 -38.28
N SER A 572 -33.36 8.00 -37.89
CA SER A 572 -32.70 8.13 -36.58
C SER A 572 -33.72 8.07 -35.44
N LEU A 573 -33.30 7.75 -34.21
CA LEU A 573 -34.20 7.83 -33.04
C LEU A 573 -34.79 9.24 -32.88
N GLU A 574 -33.98 10.27 -33.15
CA GLU A 574 -34.41 11.67 -33.07
C GLU A 574 -35.49 11.99 -34.12
N ASP A 575 -35.33 11.50 -35.35
CA ASP A 575 -36.34 11.71 -36.40
C ASP A 575 -37.61 10.91 -36.12
N ALA A 576 -37.49 9.73 -35.51
CA ALA A 576 -38.64 8.94 -35.05
C ALA A 576 -39.41 9.67 -33.94
N LYS A 577 -38.73 10.32 -32.99
CA LYS A 577 -39.36 11.16 -31.96
C LYS A 577 -40.10 12.34 -32.58
N LYS A 578 -39.49 13.05 -33.54
CA LYS A 578 -40.16 14.14 -34.27
C LYS A 578 -41.37 13.68 -35.06
N ALA A 579 -41.29 12.52 -35.69
CA ALA A 579 -42.44 11.90 -36.36
C ALA A 579 -43.57 11.59 -35.36
N PHE A 580 -43.24 11.06 -34.18
CA PHE A 580 -44.21 10.82 -33.12
C PHE A 580 -44.81 12.11 -32.54
N GLU A 581 -44.03 13.19 -32.39
CA GLU A 581 -44.55 14.49 -31.96
C GLU A 581 -45.56 15.04 -32.98
N ASN A 582 -45.23 14.97 -34.27
CA ASN A 582 -46.12 15.37 -35.35
C ASN A 582 -47.40 14.52 -35.38
N PHE A 583 -47.27 13.21 -35.16
CA PHE A 583 -48.40 12.31 -35.00
C PHE A 583 -49.27 12.68 -33.78
N SER A 584 -48.66 12.95 -32.64
CA SER A 584 -49.35 13.27 -31.39
C SER A 584 -50.17 14.55 -31.49
N LYS A 585 -49.64 15.58 -32.16
CA LYS A 585 -50.36 16.83 -32.47
C LYS A 585 -51.64 16.55 -33.29
N LEU A 586 -51.53 15.69 -34.30
CA LEU A 586 -52.68 15.28 -35.11
C LEU A 586 -53.68 14.47 -34.28
N ASN A 587 -53.20 13.47 -33.54
CA ASN A 587 -54.05 12.58 -32.76
C ASN A 587 -54.83 13.34 -31.67
N ALA A 588 -54.22 14.32 -31.00
CA ALA A 588 -54.91 15.14 -30.01
C ALA A 588 -56.14 15.86 -30.58
N LYS A 589 -56.07 16.30 -31.85
CA LYS A 589 -57.20 16.96 -32.52
C LYS A 589 -58.28 15.97 -32.96
N VAL A 590 -57.87 14.77 -33.34
CA VAL A 590 -58.79 13.67 -33.65
C VAL A 590 -59.52 13.19 -32.40
N ASP A 591 -58.83 13.10 -31.27
CA ASP A 591 -59.41 12.77 -29.97
C ASP A 591 -60.43 13.84 -29.53
N GLU A 592 -60.15 15.13 -29.73
CA GLU A 592 -61.11 16.21 -29.49
C GLU A 592 -62.39 16.02 -30.33
N LEU A 593 -62.25 15.73 -31.63
CA LEU A 593 -63.38 15.47 -32.52
C LEU A 593 -64.19 14.24 -32.06
N LYS A 594 -63.50 13.15 -31.70
CA LYS A 594 -64.13 11.92 -31.21
C LYS A 594 -64.95 12.18 -29.95
N GLY A 595 -64.40 12.91 -28.97
CA GLY A 595 -65.14 13.28 -27.77
C GLY A 595 -66.40 14.11 -28.07
N LEU A 596 -66.38 14.97 -29.09
CA LEU A 596 -67.56 15.72 -29.53
C LEU A 596 -68.59 14.84 -30.23
N ILE A 597 -68.14 13.88 -31.04
CA ILE A 597 -69.01 12.90 -31.69
C ILE A 597 -69.70 12.03 -30.63
N ASP A 598 -68.96 11.55 -29.65
CA ASP A 598 -69.52 10.75 -28.55
C ASP A 598 -70.55 11.57 -27.74
N ASN A 599 -70.24 12.84 -27.45
CA ASN A 599 -71.20 13.73 -26.81
C ASN A 599 -72.46 13.94 -27.66
N TYR A 600 -72.32 14.14 -28.98
CA TYR A 600 -73.46 14.28 -29.88
C TYR A 600 -74.32 13.02 -29.91
N LYS A 601 -73.71 11.84 -30.09
CA LYS A 601 -74.40 10.54 -30.11
C LYS A 601 -75.15 10.26 -28.81
N ASN A 602 -74.55 10.60 -27.67
CA ASN A 602 -75.11 10.25 -26.36
C ASN A 602 -76.13 11.27 -25.85
N ASN A 603 -75.98 12.56 -26.16
CA ASN A 603 -76.77 13.62 -25.52
C ASN A 603 -77.65 14.43 -26.48
N VAL A 604 -77.35 14.43 -27.78
CA VAL A 604 -78.09 15.24 -28.77
C VAL A 604 -78.90 14.36 -29.71
N GLN A 605 -78.34 13.26 -30.19
CA GLN A 605 -79.03 12.31 -31.05
C GLN A 605 -80.36 11.80 -30.45
N PRO A 606 -80.46 11.45 -29.15
CA PRO A 606 -81.74 11.02 -28.58
C PRO A 606 -82.82 12.11 -28.64
N LEU A 607 -82.45 13.38 -28.44
CA LEU A 607 -83.38 14.51 -28.56
C LEU A 607 -83.84 14.70 -30.00
N ILE A 608 -82.94 14.54 -30.98
CA ILE A 608 -83.26 14.59 -32.40
C ILE A 608 -84.21 13.45 -32.77
N ASP A 609 -83.96 12.23 -32.30
CA ASP A 609 -84.77 11.05 -32.58
C ASP A 609 -86.18 11.20 -31.99
N ASP A 610 -86.29 11.63 -30.73
CA ASP A 610 -87.57 11.87 -30.03
C ASP A 610 -88.36 13.02 -30.66
N SER A 611 -87.67 14.10 -31.03
CA SER A 611 -88.27 15.26 -31.72
C SER A 611 -88.66 14.95 -33.17
N GLN A 612 -88.08 13.90 -33.78
CA GLN A 612 -88.11 13.64 -35.21
C GLN A 612 -87.61 14.82 -36.06
N LEU A 613 -86.69 15.62 -35.53
CA LEU A 613 -86.15 16.78 -36.22
C LEU A 613 -85.35 16.32 -37.46
N SER A 614 -85.80 16.74 -38.64
CA SER A 614 -85.10 16.50 -39.91
C SER A 614 -84.76 17.84 -40.58
N ASN A 615 -83.47 18.18 -40.62
CA ASN A 615 -82.99 19.38 -41.30
C ASN A 615 -81.52 19.22 -41.78
N GLU A 616 -81.07 20.18 -42.61
CA GLU A 616 -79.72 20.20 -43.20
C GLU A 616 -78.58 20.20 -42.15
N LYS A 617 -78.82 20.76 -40.96
CA LYS A 617 -77.81 20.82 -39.90
C LYS A 617 -77.58 19.44 -39.28
N VAL A 618 -78.64 18.66 -39.07
CA VAL A 618 -78.59 17.26 -38.62
C VAL A 618 -77.89 16.39 -39.66
N GLU A 619 -78.25 16.50 -40.93
CA GLU A 619 -77.61 15.75 -42.03
C GLU A 619 -76.09 16.01 -42.08
N LYS A 620 -75.68 17.27 -42.00
CA LYS A 620 -74.26 17.64 -42.00
C LYS A 620 -73.51 17.19 -40.73
N ALA A 621 -74.17 17.11 -39.57
CA ALA A 621 -73.55 16.55 -38.37
C ALA A 621 -73.32 15.04 -38.54
N ASN A 622 -74.32 14.33 -39.10
CA ASN A 622 -74.22 12.91 -39.41
C ASN A 622 -73.14 12.62 -40.46
N GLN A 623 -72.92 13.52 -41.43
CA GLN A 623 -71.80 13.41 -42.38
C GLN A 623 -70.42 13.47 -41.70
N ILE A 624 -70.25 14.32 -40.67
CA ILE A 624 -69.01 14.37 -39.89
C ILE A 624 -68.84 13.07 -39.08
N ILE A 625 -69.92 12.59 -38.46
CA ILE A 625 -69.91 11.34 -37.68
C ILE A 625 -69.57 10.12 -38.56
N ALA A 626 -70.07 10.10 -39.80
CA ALA A 626 -69.81 9.03 -40.77
C ALA A 626 -68.36 8.98 -41.25
N LYS A 627 -67.50 9.96 -40.91
CA LYS A 627 -66.05 9.90 -41.18
C LYS A 627 -65.31 8.95 -40.25
N LEU A 628 -65.93 8.52 -39.15
CA LEU A 628 -65.36 7.48 -38.28
C LEU A 628 -65.57 6.10 -38.91
N ASP A 629 -64.55 5.24 -38.81
CA ASP A 629 -64.64 3.85 -39.23
C ASP A 629 -65.48 3.00 -38.24
N GLU A 630 -65.60 1.71 -38.54
CA GLU A 630 -66.35 0.74 -37.72
C GLU A 630 -65.81 0.59 -36.29
N ASN A 631 -64.56 1.02 -36.04
CA ASN A 631 -63.91 1.02 -34.73
C ASN A 631 -63.92 2.41 -34.05
N GLY A 632 -64.62 3.39 -34.63
CA GLY A 632 -64.69 4.75 -34.11
C GLY A 632 -63.39 5.54 -34.25
N LYS A 633 -62.53 5.21 -35.23
CA LYS A 633 -61.29 5.93 -35.56
C LYS A 633 -61.46 6.80 -36.81
N LEU A 634 -60.75 7.92 -36.89
CA LEU A 634 -60.86 8.86 -38.00
C LEU A 634 -59.87 8.53 -39.12
N SER A 635 -60.37 8.40 -40.35
CA SER A 635 -59.52 8.24 -41.54
C SER A 635 -58.98 9.58 -42.01
N ILE A 636 -57.65 9.71 -42.02
CA ILE A 636 -56.92 10.91 -42.46
C ILE A 636 -55.98 10.51 -43.59
N GLN A 637 -56.00 11.28 -44.67
CA GLN A 637 -55.08 11.10 -45.78
C GLN A 637 -53.91 12.08 -45.63
N LEU A 638 -52.68 11.56 -45.53
CA LEU A 638 -51.47 12.38 -45.59
C LEU A 638 -51.03 12.55 -47.05
N PRO A 639 -50.52 13.73 -47.44
CA PRO A 639 -49.94 13.92 -48.77
C PRO A 639 -48.71 13.03 -48.95
N ASP A 640 -48.33 12.77 -50.20
CA ASP A 640 -47.26 11.83 -50.51
C ASP A 640 -45.86 12.40 -50.19
N ASP A 641 -45.72 13.72 -50.17
CA ASP A 641 -44.51 14.46 -49.80
C ASP A 641 -44.49 14.92 -48.33
N PHE A 642 -45.30 14.29 -47.47
CA PHE A 642 -45.36 14.64 -46.05
C PHE A 642 -43.99 14.47 -45.36
N ASN A 643 -43.46 15.54 -44.78
CA ASN A 643 -42.19 15.49 -44.06
C ASN A 643 -42.40 15.10 -42.59
N PHE A 644 -42.24 13.81 -42.28
CA PHE A 644 -42.48 13.27 -40.94
C PHE A 644 -41.60 13.89 -39.84
N ALA A 645 -40.34 14.24 -40.13
CA ALA A 645 -39.38 14.73 -39.13
C ALA A 645 -39.17 16.26 -39.14
N ALA A 646 -39.95 17.02 -39.91
CA ALA A 646 -39.87 18.48 -39.90
C ALA A 646 -40.35 19.05 -38.55
N THR A 647 -39.55 19.95 -37.97
CA THR A 647 -39.91 20.72 -36.77
C THR A 647 -41.08 21.66 -37.03
N GLU A 648 -41.12 22.27 -38.22
CA GLU A 648 -42.26 23.05 -38.73
C GLU A 648 -42.82 22.31 -39.95
N ASN A 649 -44.07 21.86 -39.85
CA ASN A 649 -44.69 21.04 -40.90
C ASN A 649 -45.99 21.71 -41.38
N PRO A 650 -45.91 22.59 -42.40
CA PRO A 650 -47.08 23.31 -42.92
C PRO A 650 -48.17 22.39 -43.48
N ALA A 651 -47.79 21.20 -43.98
CA ALA A 651 -48.75 20.21 -44.45
C ALA A 651 -49.56 19.63 -43.28
N LEU A 652 -48.89 19.31 -42.16
CA LEU A 652 -49.54 18.89 -40.92
C LEU A 652 -50.45 19.99 -40.37
N ASP A 653 -49.96 21.24 -40.31
CA ASP A 653 -50.73 22.36 -39.80
C ASP A 653 -52.00 22.59 -40.62
N ASN A 654 -51.93 22.43 -41.94
CA ASN A 654 -53.11 22.52 -42.79
C ASN A 654 -54.10 21.37 -42.56
N ILE A 655 -53.64 20.14 -42.35
CA ILE A 655 -54.49 18.99 -42.00
C ILE A 655 -55.16 19.22 -40.64
N ILE A 656 -54.39 19.65 -39.63
CA ILE A 656 -54.90 19.99 -38.31
C ILE A 656 -55.95 21.10 -38.41
N ARG A 657 -55.68 22.14 -39.20
CA ARG A 657 -56.61 23.24 -39.44
C ARG A 657 -57.89 22.76 -40.11
N GLN A 658 -57.82 21.87 -41.09
CA GLN A 658 -58.99 21.27 -41.73
C GLN A 658 -59.83 20.48 -40.73
N VAL A 659 -59.20 19.59 -39.93
CA VAL A 659 -59.91 18.86 -38.86
C VAL A 659 -60.56 19.83 -37.86
N GLN A 660 -59.87 20.93 -37.52
CA GLN A 660 -60.40 21.94 -36.60
C GLN A 660 -61.61 22.70 -37.19
N GLU A 661 -61.46 23.30 -38.37
CA GLU A 661 -62.45 24.20 -38.95
C GLU A 661 -63.66 23.45 -39.54
N ASP A 662 -63.37 22.40 -40.32
CA ASP A 662 -64.38 21.70 -41.12
C ASP A 662 -65.15 20.66 -40.29
N ASP A 663 -64.53 20.09 -39.25
CA ASP A 663 -65.11 19.02 -38.45
C ASP A 663 -65.38 19.45 -37.00
N VAL A 664 -64.38 19.86 -36.24
CA VAL A 664 -64.54 20.19 -34.80
C VAL A 664 -65.47 21.40 -34.61
N ASP A 665 -65.17 22.54 -35.24
CA ASP A 665 -65.95 23.77 -35.07
C ASP A 665 -67.31 23.69 -35.75
N ALA A 666 -67.40 22.95 -36.85
CA ALA A 666 -68.66 22.67 -37.52
C ALA A 666 -69.57 21.80 -36.62
N LEU A 667 -69.03 20.73 -36.03
CA LEU A 667 -69.80 19.85 -35.14
C LEU A 667 -70.22 20.58 -33.88
N LYS A 668 -69.33 21.34 -33.20
CA LYS A 668 -69.69 22.17 -32.03
C LYS A 668 -70.90 23.08 -32.31
N ARG A 669 -70.86 23.83 -33.43
CA ARG A 669 -71.96 24.73 -33.83
C ARG A 669 -73.24 23.95 -34.14
N LYS A 670 -73.13 22.82 -34.84
CA LYS A 670 -74.29 21.99 -35.20
C LYS A 670 -74.93 21.34 -33.99
N THR A 671 -74.14 20.78 -33.08
CA THR A 671 -74.59 20.24 -31.79
C THR A 671 -75.46 21.27 -31.08
N PHE A 672 -74.97 22.51 -30.94
CA PHE A 672 -75.70 23.60 -30.32
C PHE A 672 -77.06 23.87 -30.98
N TYR A 673 -77.09 24.09 -32.31
CA TYR A 673 -78.33 24.39 -33.01
C TYR A 673 -79.30 23.21 -33.02
N ASN A 674 -78.81 21.99 -33.22
CA ASN A 674 -79.65 20.80 -33.26
C ASN A 674 -80.27 20.52 -31.89
N THR A 675 -79.53 20.70 -30.79
CA THR A 675 -80.11 20.61 -29.44
C THR A 675 -81.23 21.62 -29.24
N ASN A 676 -81.02 22.88 -29.62
CA ASN A 676 -82.05 23.91 -29.48
C ASN A 676 -83.28 23.67 -30.36
N ASP A 677 -83.05 23.38 -31.64
CA ASP A 677 -84.12 23.12 -32.60
C ASP A 677 -84.93 21.88 -32.15
N ALA A 678 -84.28 20.83 -31.67
CA ALA A 678 -84.95 19.62 -31.17
C ALA A 678 -85.74 19.87 -29.88
N LEU A 679 -85.18 20.63 -28.93
CA LEU A 679 -85.89 21.02 -27.71
C LEU A 679 -87.11 21.89 -28.02
N VAL A 680 -87.00 22.88 -28.92
CA VAL A 680 -88.13 23.71 -29.35
C VAL A 680 -89.21 22.85 -30.01
N GLU A 681 -88.83 21.91 -30.87
CA GLU A 681 -89.79 21.02 -31.54
C GLU A 681 -90.50 20.08 -30.54
N LEU A 682 -89.76 19.53 -29.58
CA LEU A 682 -90.33 18.73 -28.48
C LEU A 682 -91.28 19.55 -27.62
N LEU A 683 -90.87 20.77 -27.27
CA LEU A 683 -91.69 21.72 -26.53
C LEU A 683 -92.98 22.07 -27.28
N ASN A 684 -92.91 22.32 -28.59
CA ASN A 684 -94.09 22.57 -29.43
C ASN A 684 -95.03 21.36 -29.47
N LYS A 685 -94.49 20.15 -29.66
CA LYS A 685 -95.26 18.89 -29.62
C LYS A 685 -95.99 18.71 -28.27
N LYS A 686 -95.32 19.04 -27.17
CA LYS A 686 -95.90 18.97 -25.81
C LYS A 686 -96.91 20.09 -25.55
N ALA A 687 -96.63 21.30 -26.01
CA ALA A 687 -97.52 22.45 -25.89
C ALA A 687 -98.82 22.25 -26.67
N ASP A 688 -98.81 21.47 -27.76
CA ASP A 688 -100.00 21.25 -28.58
C ASP A 688 -101.15 20.52 -27.85
N ILE A 689 -100.80 19.83 -26.76
CA ILE A 689 -101.71 19.10 -25.87
C ILE A 689 -102.31 20.02 -24.79
N LEU A 690 -101.80 21.25 -24.63
CA LEU A 690 -102.21 22.21 -23.58
C LEU A 690 -103.32 23.18 -24.06
N PRO A 691 -104.16 23.75 -23.16
CA PRO A 691 -105.15 24.78 -23.51
C PRO A 691 -104.52 26.10 -24.01
N GLN A 692 -105.24 26.84 -24.87
CA GLN A 692 -104.76 28.04 -25.58
C GLN A 692 -104.03 29.11 -24.71
N PRO A 693 -104.51 29.47 -23.50
CA PRO A 693 -103.82 30.49 -22.69
C PRO A 693 -102.42 30.08 -22.27
N PHE A 694 -102.19 28.77 -22.08
CA PHE A 694 -100.88 28.22 -21.76
C PHE A 694 -100.01 28.13 -23.01
N LYS A 695 -100.59 27.82 -24.19
CA LYS A 695 -99.86 27.90 -25.47
C LYS A 695 -99.33 29.31 -25.72
N ASP A 696 -100.15 30.34 -25.51
CA ASP A 696 -99.77 31.73 -25.75
C ASP A 696 -98.73 32.22 -24.73
N ALA A 697 -98.90 31.90 -23.44
CA ALA A 697 -97.92 32.21 -22.40
C ALA A 697 -96.58 31.49 -22.61
N PHE A 698 -96.64 30.25 -23.09
CA PHE A 698 -95.48 29.44 -23.42
C PHE A 698 -94.73 29.99 -24.65
N ALA A 699 -95.45 30.27 -25.74
CA ALA A 699 -94.89 30.88 -26.95
C ALA A 699 -94.23 32.24 -26.67
N ASN A 700 -94.88 33.06 -25.82
CA ASN A 700 -94.30 34.33 -25.37
C ASN A 700 -93.02 34.13 -24.56
N LYS A 701 -92.96 33.11 -23.69
CA LYS A 701 -91.77 32.82 -22.88
C LYS A 701 -90.61 32.28 -23.73
N VAL A 702 -90.89 31.46 -24.75
CA VAL A 702 -89.87 31.00 -25.71
C VAL A 702 -89.31 32.18 -26.53
N GLU A 703 -90.16 33.10 -27.01
CA GLU A 703 -89.71 34.31 -27.70
C GLU A 703 -88.96 35.28 -26.77
N GLU A 704 -89.36 35.40 -25.49
CA GLU A 704 -88.65 36.18 -24.47
C GLU A 704 -87.25 35.61 -24.17
N LEU A 705 -87.14 34.28 -24.06
CA LEU A 705 -85.86 33.58 -23.86
C LEU A 705 -84.92 33.81 -25.06
N LYS A 706 -85.45 33.84 -26.29
CA LYS A 706 -84.67 34.06 -27.52
C LYS A 706 -84.09 35.47 -27.63
N ALA A 707 -84.73 36.46 -27.03
CA ALA A 707 -84.31 37.85 -27.11
C ALA A 707 -83.26 38.25 -26.05
N ASN A 708 -83.16 37.52 -24.92
CA ASN A 708 -82.53 38.05 -23.70
C ASN A 708 -81.37 37.24 -23.13
N TYR A 709 -81.04 36.08 -23.70
CA TYR A 709 -80.03 35.17 -23.14
C TYR A 709 -78.85 34.93 -24.09
N THR A 710 -77.68 34.65 -23.51
CA THR A 710 -76.56 34.13 -24.31
C THR A 710 -76.93 32.75 -24.87
N PRO A 711 -76.30 32.31 -25.99
CA PRO A 711 -76.62 31.03 -26.62
C PRO A 711 -76.68 29.84 -25.64
N GLU A 712 -75.72 29.72 -24.72
CA GLU A 712 -75.62 28.61 -23.76
C GLU A 712 -76.68 28.66 -22.66
N GLU A 713 -76.98 29.86 -22.15
CA GLU A 713 -78.04 30.09 -21.17
C GLU A 713 -79.43 29.86 -21.78
N TYR A 714 -79.58 30.15 -23.07
CA TYR A 714 -80.79 29.88 -23.84
C TYR A 714 -81.06 28.37 -23.93
N THR A 715 -80.05 27.57 -24.31
CA THR A 715 -80.19 26.09 -24.37
C THR A 715 -80.54 25.48 -23.03
N LYS A 716 -79.87 25.93 -21.95
CA LYS A 716 -80.16 25.45 -20.60
C LYS A 716 -81.58 25.81 -20.16
N SER A 717 -82.00 27.06 -20.40
CA SER A 717 -83.35 27.51 -20.05
C SER A 717 -84.44 26.78 -20.84
N LEU A 718 -84.20 26.45 -22.12
CA LEU A 718 -85.09 25.61 -22.92
C LEU A 718 -85.18 24.18 -22.37
N LYS A 719 -84.06 23.60 -21.95
CA LYS A 719 -84.03 22.26 -21.35
C LYS A 719 -84.76 22.23 -20.01
N ASP A 720 -84.48 23.19 -19.13
CA ASP A 720 -85.14 23.32 -17.83
C ASP A 720 -86.66 23.50 -18.01
N LEU A 721 -87.09 24.29 -19.00
CA LEU A 721 -88.49 24.48 -19.35
C LEU A 721 -89.14 23.20 -19.92
N TYR A 722 -88.39 22.43 -20.72
CA TYR A 722 -88.84 21.13 -21.23
C TYR A 722 -89.01 20.10 -20.12
N ASP A 723 -88.02 19.99 -19.24
CA ASP A 723 -88.05 19.09 -18.08
C ASP A 723 -89.18 19.48 -17.10
N GLU A 724 -89.40 20.79 -16.87
CA GLU A 724 -90.51 21.31 -16.06
C GLU A 724 -91.88 20.95 -16.67
N LEU A 725 -92.04 21.06 -17.99
CA LEU A 725 -93.27 20.66 -18.66
C LEU A 725 -93.50 19.15 -18.61
N LEU A 726 -92.43 18.35 -18.71
CA LEU A 726 -92.51 16.90 -18.59
C LEU A 726 -92.95 16.48 -17.18
N ASP A 727 -92.41 17.13 -16.15
CA ASP A 727 -92.79 16.91 -14.75
C ASP A 727 -94.23 17.38 -14.47
N ASN A 728 -94.64 18.51 -15.06
CA ASN A 728 -96.03 18.98 -14.96
C ASN A 728 -97.01 18.06 -15.69
N GLU A 729 -96.70 17.57 -16.90
CA GLU A 729 -97.53 16.57 -17.60
C GLU A 729 -97.70 15.30 -16.73
N ASN A 730 -96.61 14.84 -16.10
CA ASN A 730 -96.65 13.69 -15.19
C ASN A 730 -97.48 13.98 -13.94
N LYS A 731 -97.36 15.17 -13.33
CA LYS A 731 -98.18 15.62 -12.20
C LYS A 731 -99.65 15.73 -12.57
N TYR A 732 -99.99 16.29 -13.72
CA TYR A 732 -101.39 16.40 -14.17
C TYR A 732 -101.99 15.04 -14.55
N LYS A 733 -101.23 14.15 -15.22
CA LYS A 733 -101.65 12.76 -15.43
C LYS A 733 -101.90 12.05 -14.10
N LYS A 734 -101.01 12.25 -13.12
CA LYS A 734 -101.17 11.70 -11.77
C LYS A 734 -102.40 12.28 -11.06
N LEU A 735 -102.60 13.59 -11.11
CA LEU A 735 -103.76 14.29 -10.52
C LEU A 735 -105.07 13.86 -11.20
N PHE A 736 -105.08 13.68 -12.52
CA PHE A 736 -106.24 13.21 -13.27
C PHE A 736 -106.57 11.75 -12.95
N ASN A 737 -105.55 10.89 -12.79
CA ASN A 737 -105.73 9.53 -12.30
C ASN A 737 -106.18 9.48 -10.83
N GLU A 738 -105.74 10.43 -9.99
CA GLU A 738 -106.15 10.56 -8.59
C GLU A 738 -107.58 11.13 -8.45
N ILE A 739 -108.02 12.00 -9.36
CA ILE A 739 -109.37 12.60 -9.39
C ILE A 739 -110.40 11.64 -9.99
N ASN A 740 -110.02 10.79 -10.96
CA ASN A 740 -110.86 9.72 -11.50
C ASN A 740 -110.79 8.40 -10.70
N GLY A 741 -110.01 8.38 -9.61
CA GLY A 741 -110.01 7.27 -8.66
C GLY A 741 -111.25 7.34 -7.76
N ASP A 742 -112.17 6.39 -7.93
CA ASP A 742 -113.41 6.28 -7.17
C ASP A 742 -113.22 6.52 -5.65
N SER A 743 -114.12 7.33 -5.09
CA SER A 743 -114.45 7.47 -3.65
C SER A 743 -113.72 8.51 -2.77
N TYR A 744 -114.00 9.81 -2.95
CA TYR A 744 -113.97 10.77 -1.82
C TYR A 744 -115.13 11.78 -1.87
N LYS A 745 -116.19 11.51 -1.09
CA LYS A 745 -117.14 12.55 -0.68
C LYS A 745 -116.42 13.55 0.22
N LEU A 746 -116.31 14.80 -0.24
CA LEU A 746 -115.74 15.89 0.55
C LEU A 746 -116.62 16.15 1.79
N ASP A 747 -116.10 15.88 3.00
CA ASP A 747 -116.80 16.16 4.27
C ASP A 747 -116.69 17.66 4.61
N LEU A 748 -117.73 18.41 4.26
CA LEU A 748 -117.81 19.87 4.41
C LEU A 748 -118.05 20.33 5.86
N THR A 749 -118.20 19.42 6.83
CA THR A 749 -118.32 19.80 8.26
C THR A 749 -117.01 20.31 8.86
N LYS A 750 -115.87 20.11 8.17
CA LYS A 750 -114.53 20.51 8.61
C LYS A 750 -114.14 21.96 8.31
N TYR A 751 -114.94 22.71 7.55
CA TYR A 751 -114.62 24.07 7.12
C TYR A 751 -115.70 25.10 7.52
N PRO A 752 -115.97 25.32 8.83
CA PRO A 752 -117.05 26.17 9.31
C PRO A 752 -116.85 27.68 9.06
N LYS A 753 -115.72 28.08 8.47
CA LYS A 753 -115.39 29.48 8.11
C LYS A 753 -115.49 29.79 6.62
N ALA A 754 -115.84 28.81 5.78
CA ALA A 754 -116.16 29.09 4.37
C ALA A 754 -117.46 29.92 4.35
N ARG A 755 -117.36 31.20 3.98
CA ARG A 755 -118.55 32.04 3.83
C ARG A 755 -119.39 31.45 2.70
N ASN A 756 -120.72 31.44 2.84
CA ASN A 756 -121.63 30.93 1.81
C ASN A 756 -121.39 31.52 0.41
N GLU A 757 -120.74 32.69 0.32
CA GLU A 757 -120.32 33.35 -0.92
C GLU A 757 -119.17 32.63 -1.66
N ASP A 758 -118.21 32.04 -0.94
CA ASP A 758 -117.08 31.30 -1.55
C ASP A 758 -117.55 29.94 -2.10
N VAL A 759 -118.48 29.29 -1.40
CA VAL A 759 -119.11 28.04 -1.86
C VAL A 759 -119.90 28.27 -3.15
N ALA A 760 -120.63 29.39 -3.26
CA ALA A 760 -121.36 29.73 -4.47
C ALA A 760 -120.42 30.04 -5.65
N LYS A 761 -119.27 30.67 -5.40
CA LYS A 761 -118.24 30.93 -6.42
C LYS A 761 -117.65 29.63 -6.97
N TYR A 762 -117.18 28.75 -6.09
CA TYR A 762 -116.56 27.48 -6.50
C TYR A 762 -117.55 26.50 -7.12
N LYS A 763 -118.82 26.51 -6.69
CA LYS A 763 -119.86 25.69 -7.32
C LYS A 763 -120.18 26.15 -8.75
N LYS A 764 -120.16 27.47 -9.00
CA LYS A 764 -120.33 28.03 -10.36
C LYS A 764 -119.12 27.79 -11.26
N GLU A 765 -117.91 27.79 -10.70
CA GLU A 765 -116.68 27.41 -11.42
C GLU A 765 -116.66 25.90 -11.76
N LEU A 766 -117.16 25.04 -10.87
CA LEU A 766 -117.35 23.60 -11.14
C LEU A 766 -118.47 23.31 -12.14
N GLU A 767 -119.63 23.98 -12.06
CA GLU A 767 -120.73 23.83 -13.03
C GLU A 767 -120.30 24.27 -14.45
N ASN A 768 -119.37 25.23 -14.57
CA ASN A 768 -118.79 25.61 -15.86
C ASN A 768 -117.84 24.55 -16.43
N ILE A 769 -117.14 23.79 -15.57
CA ILE A 769 -116.25 22.68 -15.96
C ILE A 769 -117.08 21.44 -16.35
N GLU A 770 -118.23 21.20 -15.71
CA GLU A 770 -119.14 20.09 -16.05
C GLU A 770 -119.97 20.31 -17.33
N SER A 771 -119.86 21.48 -17.99
CA SER A 771 -120.55 21.75 -19.27
C SER A 771 -119.66 21.63 -20.52
N TRP A 772 -118.50 20.98 -20.41
CA TRP A 772 -117.61 20.61 -21.52
C TRP A 772 -117.91 19.20 -22.04
#